data_AF-A0A8C9ZDD5-F1
#
_entry.id   AF-A0A8C9ZDD5-F1
#
_cell.length_a   1.000
_cell.length_b   1.000
_cell.length_c   1.000
_cell.angle_alpha   90.00
_cell.angle_beta   90.00
_cell.angle_gamma   90.00
#
_symmetry.space_group_name_H-M   'P 1'
#
loop_
_entity.id
_entity.type
_entity.pdbx_description
1 polymer ?
#
loop_
_entity_poly.entity_id
_entity_poly.type
_entity_poly.pdbx_seq_one_letter_code
_entity_poly.pdbx_strand_id
1 'polypeptide(L)'
;METPENNAETSLNIKITVIRGNNLQGKKADSFQSFLQVEVDGNVLKESDKKQVDPVEQRVEYDFACSFHCPNNTQALSDIANKPIILTVREFLPEEKKAEAKTPVLGQAVVDLLPLLQGQCSFSSTVPLNPVTSQDSSTKPPTLDVCVSVSNPVLSEAELSASNLLRVTVETAYSIPESWMLQSGPAPTPCTFTAALEVPLDAHVLVFCEGQLKAGGQREEIGRQKKRPHQALLVPGNHFLPDAFFQAESMEQEDGELTGLEDWEFRNEAETTKNRVSWDTEMCCFLDAGGTARSATHTTHSSSSSSSFLTSAFQAKWKGNQGIPFHGVAFVDMGQLLYPGVSRIRGAYSIQPFSEMYVEAKTYIIIEIALEKPLVPKTSPEELSRRVKALIPPRTPLPAGPSRAERAVLDFHRQVGNVVSHVSDQYEELFGARCKPSGDCSREQKKVQLMGTLNVSARYFTFKEQMKHAVVRIVRDKMQRTEPFTDPQELKAFVSKLYVYLVDEMHIALNKIYSDGVDDDSLNEIHLTSSQLSHFAREAKLTGDYQQAVQYYQELVVRHPMEPSHKFEWGSLYMLTGEYMKAKECFHDAVSIQQAHQPSLMMCGVLAVMFEHYEEAQTFLERAASIEPPSVVAWVLLGEMKCCPPCEQDVDAWALNGHCHYLQGSFSDAQESYERSLNFLQLPSDAHLVLLRLGSIYLQQGKFEQAKVVYLQACEQSPSCLTWLGLGTACYRLDELCVAEEALTEANHLNNQNAEVWAYLSMICLRVSGDSALKTHQLCPSSSSASLKGEIRGIEIVIYFYFRVPR
;
A
#
# COMPACT_ATOMS: atom_id res chain seq x y z
N MET A 1 35.27 34.66 6.62
CA MET A 1 34.06 35.46 6.89
C MET A 1 32.98 34.46 7.22
N GLU A 2 32.79 34.20 8.51
CA GLU A 2 31.68 33.42 9.03
C GLU A 2 30.41 34.24 8.83
N THR A 3 29.46 33.72 8.06
CA THR A 3 28.09 34.24 8.02
C THR A 3 27.35 33.70 9.24
N PRO A 4 26.69 34.54 10.05
CA PRO A 4 25.95 34.05 11.19
C PRO A 4 24.69 33.33 10.70
N GLU A 5 24.56 32.05 11.04
CA GLU A 5 23.29 31.33 10.94
C GLU A 5 22.30 31.99 11.90
N ASN A 6 21.36 32.73 11.32
CA ASN A 6 20.26 33.36 12.01
C ASN A 6 19.22 32.27 12.33
N ASN A 7 19.44 31.48 13.38
CA ASN A 7 18.41 30.63 13.98
C ASN A 7 17.38 31.53 14.70
N ALA A 8 16.55 32.22 13.91
CA ALA A 8 15.30 32.77 14.42
C ALA A 8 14.29 31.61 14.46
N GLU A 9 14.11 30.99 15.63
CA GLU A 9 12.98 30.10 15.87
C GLU A 9 11.69 30.84 15.48
N THR A 10 11.11 30.45 14.34
CA THR A 10 9.85 31.02 13.85
C THR A 10 8.76 30.59 14.82
N SER A 11 8.32 31.50 15.68
CA SER A 11 7.17 31.27 16.55
C SER A 11 5.87 31.48 15.76
N LEU A 12 4.99 30.48 15.78
CA LEU A 12 3.66 30.54 15.19
C LEU A 12 2.75 31.35 16.13
N ASN A 13 2.04 32.34 15.58
CA ASN A 13 1.08 33.13 16.32
C ASN A 13 -0.35 32.69 15.93
N ILE A 14 -1.01 31.95 16.81
CA ILE A 14 -2.36 31.45 16.58
C ILE A 14 -3.35 32.44 17.18
N LYS A 15 -4.20 33.03 16.34
CA LYS A 15 -5.24 33.98 16.75
C LYS A 15 -6.59 33.27 16.84
N ILE A 16 -7.22 33.37 17.99
CA ILE A 16 -8.54 32.83 18.31
C ILE A 16 -9.50 34.01 18.40
N THR A 17 -10.61 33.94 17.68
CA THR A 17 -11.67 34.96 17.71
C THR A 17 -12.99 34.28 18.05
N VAL A 18 -13.57 34.61 19.20
CA VAL A 18 -14.93 34.17 19.56
C VAL A 18 -15.89 35.27 19.14
N ILE A 19 -16.73 34.97 18.14
CA ILE A 19 -17.61 35.94 17.49
C ILE A 19 -18.83 36.15 18.38
N ARG A 20 -19.60 35.07 18.61
CA ARG A 20 -20.86 35.12 19.35
C ARG A 20 -21.17 33.83 20.10
N GLY A 21 -21.99 33.95 21.14
CA GLY A 21 -22.66 32.83 21.79
C GLY A 21 -24.15 32.83 21.51
N ASN A 22 -24.70 31.65 21.25
CA ASN A 22 -26.11 31.43 20.88
C ASN A 22 -26.82 30.57 21.92
N ASN A 23 -28.11 30.83 22.14
CA ASN A 23 -28.99 30.14 23.09
C ASN A 23 -28.44 30.09 24.54
N LEU A 24 -27.73 31.13 24.99
CA LEU A 24 -27.17 31.17 26.35
C LEU A 24 -28.26 31.46 27.39
N GLN A 25 -28.25 30.70 28.49
CA GLN A 25 -29.22 30.84 29.58
C GLN A 25 -28.50 30.95 30.93
N GLY A 26 -28.90 31.92 31.75
CA GLY A 26 -28.31 32.19 33.06
C GLY A 26 -28.87 31.24 34.12
N LYS A 27 -28.10 30.96 35.18
CA LYS A 27 -28.56 30.06 36.25
C LYS A 27 -29.53 30.72 37.23
N LYS A 28 -29.53 32.05 37.32
CA LYS A 28 -30.24 32.77 38.39
C LYS A 28 -31.11 33.95 37.94
N ALA A 29 -30.95 34.48 36.72
CA ALA A 29 -31.72 35.62 36.24
C ALA A 29 -31.97 35.58 34.72
N ASP A 30 -33.14 36.08 34.29
CA ASP A 30 -33.49 36.24 32.87
C ASP A 30 -32.59 37.27 32.15
N SER A 31 -31.95 38.15 32.91
CA SER A 31 -31.01 39.16 32.43
C SER A 31 -29.71 39.06 33.23
N PHE A 32 -28.64 38.63 32.57
CA PHE A 32 -27.31 38.46 33.16
C PHE A 32 -26.23 38.94 32.19
N GLN A 33 -25.03 39.20 32.73
CA GLN A 33 -23.84 39.44 31.92
C GLN A 33 -23.03 38.16 31.80
N SER A 34 -22.48 37.91 30.61
CA SER A 34 -21.57 36.79 30.38
C SER A 34 -20.19 37.29 29.96
N PHE A 35 -19.17 36.52 30.31
CA PHE A 35 -17.81 36.72 29.81
C PHE A 35 -17.16 35.36 29.51
N LEU A 36 -16.20 35.38 28.61
CA LEU A 36 -15.44 34.22 28.15
C LEU A 36 -14.08 34.16 28.83
N GLN A 37 -13.65 32.95 29.13
CA GLN A 37 -12.30 32.65 29.55
C GLN A 37 -11.72 31.62 28.56
N VAL A 38 -10.57 31.95 27.96
CA VAL A 38 -9.88 31.08 27.02
C VAL A 38 -8.68 30.44 27.69
N GLU A 39 -8.60 29.12 27.66
CA GLU A 39 -7.55 28.33 28.30
C GLU A 39 -6.90 27.39 27.28
N VAL A 40 -5.58 27.23 27.37
CA VAL A 40 -4.79 26.26 26.59
C VAL A 40 -3.82 25.58 27.54
N ASP A 41 -3.81 24.25 27.55
CA ASP A 41 -2.93 23.43 28.41
C ASP A 41 -3.01 23.79 29.91
N GLY A 42 -4.23 24.03 30.40
CA GLY A 42 -4.49 24.42 31.80
C GLY A 42 -4.11 25.85 32.16
N ASN A 43 -3.57 26.64 31.22
CA ASN A 43 -3.21 28.03 31.44
C ASN A 43 -4.27 28.98 30.85
N VAL A 44 -4.74 29.91 31.66
CA VAL A 44 -5.67 30.97 31.22
C VAL A 44 -4.91 31.96 30.35
N LEU A 45 -5.27 32.02 29.06
CA LEU A 45 -4.69 32.97 28.11
C LEU A 45 -5.21 34.38 28.36
N LYS A 46 -6.54 34.55 28.33
CA LYS A 46 -7.20 35.85 28.46
C LYS A 46 -8.70 35.70 28.75
N GLU A 47 -9.26 36.68 29.44
CA GLU A 47 -10.71 36.83 29.67
C GLU A 47 -11.29 37.95 28.80
N SER A 48 -12.53 37.80 28.34
CA SER A 48 -13.25 38.83 27.60
C SER A 48 -13.87 39.87 28.52
N ASP A 49 -14.26 41.02 27.94
CA ASP A 49 -15.14 41.96 28.63
C ASP A 49 -16.49 41.31 28.95
N LYS A 50 -17.11 41.78 30.03
CA LYS A 50 -18.45 41.37 30.45
C LYS A 50 -19.47 42.01 29.51
N LYS A 51 -20.25 41.19 28.83
CA LYS A 51 -21.28 41.65 27.88
C LYS A 51 -22.67 41.21 28.31
N GLN A 52 -23.65 42.05 28.05
CA GLN A 52 -25.04 41.76 28.35
C GLN A 52 -25.58 40.75 27.33
N VAL A 53 -26.22 39.68 27.80
CA VAL A 53 -26.91 38.72 26.92
C VAL A 53 -28.28 39.27 26.55
N ASP A 54 -28.65 39.21 25.27
CA ASP A 54 -29.98 39.58 24.80
C ASP A 54 -31.00 38.55 25.34
N PRO A 55 -31.98 38.96 26.17
CA PRO A 55 -32.93 38.03 26.78
C PRO A 55 -33.95 37.47 25.78
N VAL A 56 -34.17 38.12 24.63
CA VAL A 56 -35.13 37.70 23.60
C VAL A 56 -34.47 36.74 22.61
N GLU A 57 -33.28 37.10 22.11
CA GLU A 57 -32.54 36.27 21.16
C GLU A 57 -31.67 35.20 21.82
N GLN A 58 -31.48 35.27 23.14
CA GLN A 58 -30.55 34.44 23.92
C GLN A 58 -29.13 34.45 23.33
N ARG A 59 -28.72 35.60 22.80
CA ARG A 59 -27.50 35.78 22.01
C ARG A 59 -26.62 36.88 22.59
N VAL A 60 -25.31 36.73 22.41
CA VAL A 60 -24.31 37.73 22.81
C VAL A 60 -23.19 37.78 21.78
N GLU A 61 -22.86 38.97 21.29
CA GLU A 61 -21.72 39.21 20.40
C GLU A 61 -20.49 39.51 21.25
N TYR A 62 -19.53 38.59 21.30
CA TYR A 62 -18.29 38.77 22.05
C TYR A 62 -17.24 39.54 21.27
N ASP A 63 -17.11 39.29 19.96
CA ASP A 63 -16.05 39.86 19.10
C ASP A 63 -14.67 39.88 19.78
N PHE A 64 -14.40 38.84 20.56
CA PHE A 64 -13.24 38.78 21.44
C PHE A 64 -12.12 38.02 20.72
N ALA A 65 -10.95 38.65 20.63
CA ALA A 65 -9.77 38.02 20.07
C ALA A 65 -8.63 37.92 21.10
N CYS A 66 -7.99 36.75 21.13
CA CYS A 66 -6.74 36.51 21.83
C CYS A 66 -5.79 35.73 20.93
N SER A 67 -4.51 35.74 21.27
CA SER A 67 -3.51 34.99 20.53
C SER A 67 -2.48 34.40 21.48
N PHE A 68 -1.90 33.27 21.08
CA PHE A 68 -0.82 32.64 21.82
C PHE A 68 0.29 32.20 20.85
N HIS A 69 1.51 32.14 21.38
CA HIS A 69 2.69 31.76 20.62
C HIS A 69 2.99 30.29 20.82
N CYS A 70 3.19 29.57 19.72
CA CYS A 70 3.58 28.18 19.71
C CYS A 70 4.94 28.07 18.99
N PRO A 71 5.96 27.43 19.57
CA PRO A 71 7.22 27.21 18.87
C PRO A 71 6.99 26.27 17.67
N ASN A 72 7.71 26.45 16.57
CA ASN A 72 7.58 25.60 15.40
C ASN A 72 8.54 24.39 15.48
N ASN A 73 8.25 23.45 16.39
CA ASN A 73 9.02 22.21 16.55
C ASN A 73 8.08 20.99 16.59
N THR A 74 8.61 19.78 16.43
CA THR A 74 7.82 18.53 16.34
C THR A 74 6.92 18.30 17.57
N GLN A 75 7.43 18.57 18.77
CA GLN A 75 6.64 18.45 20.01
C GLN A 75 5.47 19.45 20.03
N ALA A 76 5.68 20.67 19.55
CA ALA A 76 4.65 21.69 19.48
C ALA A 76 3.58 21.37 18.41
N LEU A 77 3.97 20.78 17.29
CA LEU A 77 3.02 20.25 16.30
C LEU A 77 2.19 19.10 16.88
N SER A 78 2.80 18.22 17.68
CA SER A 78 2.09 17.17 18.43
C SER A 78 1.14 17.77 19.49
N ASP A 79 1.55 18.83 20.18
CA ASP A 79 0.71 19.57 21.12
C ASP A 79 -0.49 20.20 20.39
N ILE A 80 -0.30 20.80 19.21
CA ILE A 80 -1.40 21.33 18.37
C ILE A 80 -2.39 20.21 17.99
N ALA A 81 -1.90 18.99 17.74
CA ALA A 81 -2.76 17.85 17.39
C ALA A 81 -3.57 17.30 18.57
N ASN A 82 -3.06 17.37 19.80
CA ASN A 82 -3.66 16.71 20.97
C ASN A 82 -4.26 17.65 22.04
N LYS A 83 -3.82 18.91 22.12
CA LYS A 83 -4.22 19.88 23.13
C LYS A 83 -5.21 20.88 22.53
N PRO A 84 -6.52 20.75 22.79
CA PRO A 84 -7.49 21.66 22.23
C PRO A 84 -7.54 22.97 23.01
N ILE A 85 -8.17 23.99 22.42
CA ILE A 85 -8.51 25.23 23.11
C ILE A 85 -9.79 25.03 23.90
N ILE A 86 -9.77 25.44 25.16
CA ILE A 86 -10.90 25.36 26.08
C ILE A 86 -11.52 26.74 26.23
N LEU A 87 -12.82 26.85 25.98
CA LEU A 87 -13.59 28.08 26.11
C LEU A 87 -14.61 27.92 27.24
N THR A 88 -14.44 28.67 28.33
CA THR A 88 -15.33 28.62 29.48
C THR A 88 -16.20 29.88 29.52
N VAL A 89 -17.53 29.72 29.45
CA VAL A 89 -18.48 30.83 29.56
C VAL A 89 -18.92 30.96 31.02
N ARG A 90 -18.74 32.15 31.60
CA ARG A 90 -19.11 32.46 32.98
C ARG A 90 -20.18 33.53 33.03
N GLU A 91 -21.12 33.34 33.94
CA GLU A 91 -22.13 34.35 34.27
C GLU A 91 -21.59 35.27 35.37
N PHE A 92 -21.77 36.57 35.18
CA PHE A 92 -21.46 37.61 36.14
C PHE A 92 -22.76 38.17 36.72
N LEU A 93 -22.90 38.02 38.04
CA LEU A 93 -24.01 38.59 38.81
C LEU A 93 -23.48 39.75 39.66
N PRO A 94 -24.04 40.96 39.55
CA PRO A 94 -23.67 42.07 40.41
C PRO A 94 -24.01 41.76 41.88
N GLU A 95 -23.07 42.02 42.80
CA GLU A 95 -23.24 41.73 44.24
C GLU A 95 -24.40 42.52 44.88
N GLU A 96 -25.27 41.83 45.63
CA GLU A 96 -26.01 42.43 46.73
C GLU A 96 -25.14 42.37 48.00
N LYS A 97 -24.61 43.54 48.40
CA LYS A 97 -23.88 43.87 49.63
C LYS A 97 -23.47 42.69 50.57
N LYS A 98 -22.15 42.46 50.65
CA LYS A 98 -21.37 41.67 51.65
C LYS A 98 -21.20 40.16 51.44
N ALA A 99 -21.08 39.68 50.19
CA ALA A 99 -20.46 38.38 49.92
C ALA A 99 -19.72 38.42 48.58
N GLU A 100 -18.53 37.79 48.50
CA GLU A 100 -17.72 37.68 47.28
C GLU A 100 -18.58 37.27 46.07
N ALA A 101 -18.48 38.03 44.98
CA ALA A 101 -19.13 37.78 43.70
C ALA A 101 -18.84 36.35 43.20
N LYS A 102 -19.78 35.43 43.42
CA LYS A 102 -19.73 34.11 42.79
C LYS A 102 -20.01 34.25 41.31
N THR A 103 -19.05 33.90 40.46
CA THR A 103 -19.21 33.81 39.00
C THR A 103 -19.52 32.36 38.60
N PRO A 104 -20.80 31.94 38.49
CA PRO A 104 -21.12 30.58 38.10
C PRO A 104 -20.68 30.29 36.65
N VAL A 105 -20.13 29.10 36.43
CA VAL A 105 -19.81 28.62 35.07
C VAL A 105 -21.10 28.13 34.40
N LEU A 106 -21.40 28.68 33.21
CA LEU A 106 -22.54 28.28 32.39
C LEU A 106 -22.23 27.01 31.61
N GLY A 107 -21.05 26.95 31.00
CA GLY A 107 -20.57 25.78 30.28
C GLY A 107 -19.17 25.95 29.73
N GLN A 108 -18.67 24.88 29.13
CA GLN A 108 -17.35 24.78 28.53
C GLN A 108 -17.50 24.24 27.09
N ALA A 109 -16.77 24.82 26.15
CA ALA A 109 -16.67 24.36 24.77
C ALA A 109 -15.21 24.07 24.43
N VAL A 110 -14.99 23.24 23.42
CA VAL A 110 -13.66 22.78 22.97
C VAL A 110 -13.49 23.07 21.49
N VAL A 111 -12.32 23.58 21.10
CA VAL A 111 -11.96 23.86 19.70
C VAL A 111 -10.66 23.14 19.35
N ASP A 112 -10.73 22.28 18.34
CA ASP A 112 -9.58 21.51 17.83
C ASP A 112 -8.73 22.31 16.85
N LEU A 113 -7.41 22.15 16.93
CA LEU A 113 -6.45 22.85 16.07
C LEU A 113 -5.93 22.00 14.91
N LEU A 114 -6.37 20.74 14.80
CA LEU A 114 -6.00 19.82 13.72
C LEU A 114 -6.15 20.40 12.29
N PRO A 115 -7.20 21.20 11.97
CA PRO A 115 -7.32 21.80 10.63
C PRO A 115 -6.13 22.67 10.21
N LEU A 116 -5.40 23.26 11.17
CA LEU A 116 -4.19 24.03 10.88
C LEU A 116 -3.03 23.14 10.39
N LEU A 117 -2.90 21.94 10.96
CA LEU A 117 -1.92 20.94 10.53
C LEU A 117 -2.26 20.33 9.17
N GLN A 118 -3.54 20.37 8.78
CA GLN A 118 -4.02 19.97 7.46
C GLN A 118 -3.85 21.07 6.39
N GLY A 119 -3.16 22.17 6.72
CA GLY A 119 -2.80 23.23 5.79
C GLY A 119 -3.78 24.41 5.73
N GLN A 120 -4.83 24.43 6.56
CA GLN A 120 -5.75 25.56 6.60
C GLN A 120 -5.13 26.73 7.38
N CYS A 121 -5.12 27.93 6.80
CA CYS A 121 -4.65 29.14 7.49
C CYS A 121 -5.73 29.76 8.40
N SER A 122 -7.00 29.46 8.14
CA SER A 122 -8.12 29.92 8.96
C SER A 122 -9.32 29.01 8.79
N PHE A 123 -10.02 28.73 9.88
CA PHE A 123 -11.29 28.00 9.86
C PHE A 123 -12.27 28.60 10.86
N SER A 124 -13.56 28.44 10.59
CA SER A 124 -14.65 28.83 11.49
C SER A 124 -15.47 27.62 11.85
N SER A 125 -15.82 27.49 13.13
CA SER A 125 -16.58 26.36 13.67
C SER A 125 -17.62 26.85 14.67
N THR A 126 -18.77 26.19 14.69
CA THR A 126 -19.82 26.38 15.70
C THR A 126 -19.74 25.22 16.68
N VAL A 127 -19.24 25.48 17.88
CA VAL A 127 -18.96 24.45 18.89
C VAL A 127 -20.05 24.41 19.97
N PRO A 128 -20.47 23.21 20.41
CA PRO A 128 -21.46 23.07 21.48
C PRO A 128 -20.89 23.53 22.82
N LEU A 129 -21.71 24.23 23.61
CA LEU A 129 -21.36 24.65 24.96
C LEU A 129 -21.93 23.66 25.96
N ASN A 130 -21.09 22.79 26.51
CA ASN A 130 -21.52 21.74 27.42
C ASN A 130 -21.56 22.23 28.87
N PRO A 131 -22.65 22.02 29.63
CA PRO A 131 -22.77 22.51 30.99
C PRO A 131 -21.86 21.75 31.97
N VAL A 132 -21.33 22.45 32.97
CA VAL A 132 -20.47 21.86 34.03
C VAL A 132 -21.27 21.02 35.04
N THR A 133 -22.56 21.32 35.19
CA THR A 133 -23.49 20.60 36.08
C THR A 133 -24.68 20.17 35.25
N SER A 134 -25.06 18.89 35.33
CA SER A 134 -26.21 18.32 34.61
C SER A 134 -27.50 19.08 34.95
N GLN A 135 -27.92 19.94 34.03
CA GLN A 135 -29.26 20.49 34.01
C GLN A 135 -29.86 20.17 32.64
N ASP A 136 -30.92 19.38 32.67
CA ASP A 136 -31.79 19.18 31.52
C ASP A 136 -32.73 20.37 31.34
N SER A 137 -33.19 20.55 30.11
CA SER A 137 -34.30 21.40 29.63
C SER A 137 -33.96 22.75 28.98
N SER A 138 -33.31 22.71 27.80
CA SER A 138 -33.57 23.70 26.74
C SER A 138 -33.98 23.00 25.44
N THR A 139 -34.84 23.63 24.64
CA THR A 139 -35.32 23.10 23.34
C THR A 139 -34.26 23.23 22.22
N LYS A 140 -33.20 24.00 22.45
CA LYS A 140 -32.03 24.15 21.56
C LYS A 140 -30.73 24.24 22.40
N PRO A 141 -29.68 23.46 22.08
CA PRO A 141 -28.43 23.49 22.84
C PRO A 141 -27.68 24.82 22.63
N PRO A 142 -26.98 25.33 23.66
CA PRO A 142 -26.14 26.52 23.54
C PRO A 142 -24.88 26.23 22.71
N THR A 143 -24.46 27.19 21.91
CA THR A 143 -23.27 27.07 21.03
C THR A 143 -22.43 28.35 21.03
N LEU A 144 -21.16 28.23 20.63
CA LEU A 144 -20.25 29.35 20.38
C LEU A 144 -19.77 29.32 18.93
N ASP A 145 -19.76 30.47 18.27
CA ASP A 145 -19.15 30.63 16.95
C ASP A 145 -17.71 31.13 17.11
N VAL A 146 -16.75 30.33 16.68
CA VAL A 146 -15.32 30.56 16.89
C VAL A 146 -14.60 30.51 15.55
N CYS A 147 -13.69 31.46 15.33
CA CYS A 147 -12.78 31.48 14.21
C CYS A 147 -11.34 31.39 14.72
N VAL A 148 -10.56 30.47 14.17
CA VAL A 148 -9.12 30.35 14.43
C VAL A 148 -8.37 30.72 13.16
N SER A 149 -7.28 31.46 13.28
CA SER A 149 -6.48 31.92 12.15
C SER A 149 -5.00 32.04 12.49
N VAL A 150 -4.15 31.78 11.51
CA VAL A 150 -2.70 31.97 11.54
C VAL A 150 -2.29 32.83 10.35
N SER A 151 -1.27 33.67 10.52
CA SER A 151 -0.83 34.60 9.47
C SER A 151 -0.19 33.89 8.28
N ASN A 152 0.49 32.77 8.52
CA ASN A 152 1.10 31.91 7.50
C ASN A 152 0.69 30.46 7.77
N PRO A 153 0.68 29.58 6.75
CA PRO A 153 0.47 28.15 6.94
C PRO A 153 1.43 27.59 8.01
N VAL A 154 0.93 26.68 8.86
CA VAL A 154 1.76 26.03 9.89
C VAL A 154 2.87 25.19 9.26
N LEU A 155 2.56 24.54 8.14
CA LEU A 155 3.48 23.76 7.32
C LEU A 155 3.52 24.34 5.91
N SER A 156 4.70 24.39 5.29
CA SER A 156 4.81 24.69 3.86
C SER A 156 4.15 23.59 3.02
N GLU A 157 3.80 23.88 1.76
CA GLU A 157 3.17 22.91 0.85
C GLU A 157 4.06 21.67 0.65
N ALA A 158 5.38 21.86 0.59
CA ALA A 158 6.36 20.77 0.50
C ALA A 158 6.36 19.91 1.77
N GLU A 159 6.43 20.53 2.95
CA GLU A 159 6.40 19.81 4.23
C GLU A 159 5.08 19.07 4.42
N LEU A 160 3.94 19.71 4.12
CA LEU A 160 2.62 19.10 4.21
C LEU A 160 2.49 17.90 3.26
N SER A 161 3.05 17.99 2.05
CA SER A 161 3.04 16.88 1.09
C SER A 161 3.86 15.67 1.57
N ALA A 162 4.97 15.92 2.26
CA ALA A 162 5.91 14.90 2.74
C ALA A 162 5.60 14.39 4.15
N SER A 163 4.83 15.14 4.95
CA SER A 163 4.39 14.78 6.29
C SER A 163 3.13 13.91 6.31
N ASN A 164 2.90 13.25 7.43
CA ASN A 164 1.70 12.46 7.68
C ASN A 164 1.19 12.64 9.12
N LEU A 165 -0.08 12.31 9.36
CA LEU A 165 -0.69 12.31 10.67
C LEU A 165 -1.03 10.87 11.06
N LEU A 166 -0.33 10.39 12.10
CA LEU A 166 -0.53 9.06 12.68
C LEU A 166 -1.51 9.15 13.84
N ARG A 167 -2.67 8.55 13.71
CA ARG A 167 -3.66 8.39 14.78
C ARG A 167 -3.49 7.02 15.41
N VAL A 168 -3.37 7.00 16.73
CA VAL A 168 -3.35 5.76 17.50
C VAL A 168 -4.52 5.74 18.47
N THR A 169 -5.36 4.72 18.36
CA THR A 169 -6.50 4.51 19.24
C THR A 169 -6.25 3.27 20.09
N VAL A 170 -6.25 3.46 21.41
CA VAL A 170 -6.21 2.36 22.37
C VAL A 170 -7.64 2.10 22.85
N GLU A 171 -8.19 0.95 22.50
CA GLU A 171 -9.59 0.63 22.78
C GLU A 171 -9.75 0.01 24.15
N THR A 172 -9.55 -1.30 24.25
CA THR A 172 -9.94 -2.09 25.42
C THR A 172 -9.01 -3.29 25.57
N ALA A 173 -8.58 -3.53 26.82
CA ALA A 173 -7.88 -4.74 27.23
C ALA A 173 -8.89 -5.73 27.84
N TYR A 174 -8.91 -6.94 27.28
CA TYR A 174 -9.83 -8.02 27.65
C TYR A 174 -9.12 -9.13 28.42
N SER A 175 -9.89 -9.90 29.17
CA SER A 175 -9.37 -11.03 29.98
C SER A 175 -8.27 -10.59 30.95
N ILE A 176 -8.54 -9.53 31.72
CA ILE A 176 -7.62 -8.97 32.72
C ILE A 176 -7.51 -9.87 33.97
N PRO A 177 -6.36 -9.93 34.66
CA PRO A 177 -6.19 -10.74 35.86
C PRO A 177 -7.08 -10.31 37.03
N GLU A 178 -7.46 -11.26 37.89
CA GLU A 178 -8.31 -10.98 39.06
C GLU A 178 -7.65 -10.03 40.08
N SER A 179 -6.32 -9.95 40.09
CA SER A 179 -5.55 -9.03 40.92
C SER A 179 -5.86 -7.56 40.65
N TRP A 180 -6.36 -7.22 39.46
CA TRP A 180 -6.83 -5.86 39.13
C TRP A 180 -8.09 -5.48 39.90
N MET A 181 -8.79 -6.47 40.48
CA MET A 181 -10.02 -6.29 41.23
C MET A 181 -9.81 -6.21 42.75
N LEU A 182 -8.65 -6.63 43.27
CA LEU A 182 -8.40 -6.77 44.71
C LEU A 182 -8.20 -5.40 45.39
N GLN A 183 -9.31 -4.82 45.87
CA GLN A 183 -9.34 -3.68 46.78
C GLN A 183 -8.80 -4.08 48.15
N SER A 184 -7.50 -3.89 48.40
CA SER A 184 -6.90 -4.11 49.72
C SER A 184 -6.92 -2.83 50.57
N GLY A 185 -8.01 -2.58 51.31
CA GLY A 185 -8.04 -1.56 52.38
C GLY A 185 -9.43 -0.95 52.65
N PRO A 186 -9.62 -0.23 53.79
CA PRO A 186 -10.92 0.31 54.20
C PRO A 186 -11.37 1.56 53.41
N ALA A 187 -10.59 2.01 52.42
CA ALA A 187 -10.94 3.08 51.50
C ALA A 187 -10.53 2.66 50.08
N PRO A 188 -11.44 2.71 49.09
CA PRO A 188 -11.12 2.35 47.71
C PRO A 188 -10.18 3.42 47.15
N THR A 189 -8.89 3.13 47.08
CA THR A 189 -7.98 3.91 46.22
C THR A 189 -8.24 3.46 44.78
N PRO A 190 -8.59 4.37 43.86
CA PRO A 190 -8.85 4.00 42.48
C PRO A 190 -7.53 3.51 41.84
N CYS A 191 -7.51 2.27 41.34
CA CYS A 191 -6.43 1.81 40.49
C CYS A 191 -6.48 2.62 39.18
N THR A 192 -5.41 3.33 38.85
CA THR A 192 -5.28 4.05 37.57
C THR A 192 -4.60 3.15 36.55
N PHE A 193 -5.32 2.82 35.48
CA PHE A 193 -4.79 2.02 34.37
C PHE A 193 -4.19 2.94 33.30
N THR A 194 -2.93 2.69 32.94
CA THR A 194 -2.18 3.48 31.97
C THR A 194 -1.64 2.57 30.88
N ALA A 195 -1.77 2.98 29.62
CA ALA A 195 -1.05 2.36 28.52
C ALA A 195 -0.05 3.37 27.97
N ALA A 196 1.19 2.96 27.76
CA ALA A 196 2.23 3.78 27.18
C ALA A 196 2.66 3.17 25.84
N LEU A 197 2.90 4.02 24.87
CA LEU A 197 3.22 3.63 23.51
C LEU A 197 4.41 4.41 23.01
N GLU A 198 5.45 3.71 22.59
CA GLU A 198 6.58 4.33 21.92
C GLU A 198 6.31 4.41 20.41
N VAL A 199 6.29 5.62 19.86
CA VAL A 199 6.19 5.81 18.42
C VAL A 199 7.60 5.65 17.83
N PRO A 200 7.86 4.61 17.01
CA PRO A 200 9.21 4.18 16.64
C PRO A 200 10.00 5.18 15.80
N LEU A 201 9.40 6.29 15.37
CA LEU A 201 9.97 7.20 14.37
C LEU A 201 10.58 8.48 14.96
N ASP A 202 10.20 8.86 16.19
CA ASP A 202 10.59 10.13 16.83
C ASP A 202 10.91 10.02 18.33
N ALA A 203 11.04 8.81 18.89
CA ALA A 203 11.26 8.58 20.34
C ALA A 203 10.24 9.31 21.25
N HIS A 204 9.06 9.63 20.71
CA HIS A 204 7.95 10.22 21.46
C HIS A 204 7.08 9.11 22.05
N VAL A 205 6.72 9.27 23.32
CA VAL A 205 5.87 8.33 24.04
C VAL A 205 4.46 8.91 24.15
N LEU A 206 3.48 8.21 23.60
CA LEU A 206 2.06 8.49 23.79
C LEU A 206 1.60 7.78 25.07
N VAL A 207 0.98 8.53 25.99
CA VAL A 207 0.53 7.98 27.28
C VAL A 207 -0.98 8.11 27.37
N PHE A 208 -1.66 6.96 27.46
CA PHE A 208 -3.09 6.81 27.57
C PHE A 208 -3.44 6.55 29.05
N CYS A 209 -3.87 7.61 29.74
CA CYS A 209 -4.26 7.55 31.15
C CYS A 209 -5.75 7.21 31.32
N GLU A 210 -6.15 6.95 32.57
CA GLU A 210 -7.56 6.88 33.00
C GLU A 210 -8.40 5.75 32.38
N GLY A 211 -7.80 4.58 32.16
CA GLY A 211 -8.57 3.40 31.72
C GLY A 211 -9.71 3.06 32.69
N GLN A 212 -10.90 2.80 32.15
CA GLN A 212 -12.12 2.53 32.92
C GLN A 212 -12.33 1.03 33.06
N LEU A 213 -12.35 0.53 34.30
CA LEU A 213 -12.71 -0.84 34.61
C LEU A 213 -14.21 -1.07 34.37
N LYS A 214 -14.53 -1.97 33.44
CA LYS A 214 -15.90 -2.40 33.13
C LYS A 214 -16.09 -3.86 33.56
N ALA A 215 -17.20 -4.10 34.25
CA ALA A 215 -17.59 -5.45 34.65
C ALA A 215 -17.99 -6.28 33.42
N GLY A 216 -17.73 -7.58 33.46
CA GLY A 216 -18.20 -8.54 32.48
C GLY A 216 -19.73 -8.69 32.51
N GLY A 217 -20.28 -9.26 31.44
CA GLY A 217 -21.71 -9.57 31.28
C GLY A 217 -22.36 -8.92 30.05
N GLN A 218 -21.77 -7.88 29.46
CA GLN A 218 -22.24 -7.23 28.24
C GLN A 218 -21.06 -6.82 27.35
N ARG A 219 -21.24 -6.99 26.03
CA ARG A 219 -20.29 -6.52 25.02
C ARG A 219 -20.23 -4.99 24.98
N GLU A 220 -19.20 -4.46 24.32
CA GLU A 220 -19.12 -3.02 24.06
C GLU A 220 -20.26 -2.53 23.16
N GLU A 221 -20.70 -1.31 23.42
CA GLU A 221 -21.79 -0.68 22.67
C GLU A 221 -21.38 -0.42 21.23
N ILE A 222 -22.24 -0.81 20.29
CA ILE A 222 -22.05 -0.52 18.87
C ILE A 222 -22.22 0.97 18.66
N GLY A 223 -21.26 1.61 17.99
CA GLY A 223 -21.29 3.05 17.73
C GLY A 223 -20.92 3.91 18.94
N ARG A 224 -20.15 3.36 19.90
CA ARG A 224 -19.51 4.18 20.94
C ARG A 224 -18.54 5.20 20.32
N GLN A 225 -18.36 6.35 20.96
CA GLN A 225 -17.50 7.44 20.47
C GLN A 225 -16.07 7.33 21.02
N LYS A 226 -15.09 7.77 20.20
CA LYS A 226 -13.70 7.91 20.60
C LYS A 226 -13.52 9.11 21.54
N LYS A 227 -12.63 8.98 22.52
CA LYS A 227 -12.34 9.98 23.54
C LYS A 227 -11.01 10.69 23.29
N ARG A 228 -10.89 11.87 23.90
CA ARG A 228 -9.69 12.72 23.92
C ARG A 228 -8.75 12.30 25.04
N PRO A 229 -7.44 12.61 24.94
CA PRO A 229 -6.46 12.30 25.98
C PRO A 229 -6.57 13.20 27.24
N HIS A 230 -6.98 14.46 27.10
CA HIS A 230 -6.96 15.46 28.19
C HIS A 230 -8.27 15.56 28.99
N GLN A 231 -8.82 14.44 29.47
CA GLN A 231 -10.16 14.39 30.09
C GLN A 231 -10.26 15.16 31.41
N ALA A 232 -9.19 15.19 32.21
CA ALA A 232 -9.17 15.83 33.54
C ALA A 232 -9.49 17.35 33.52
N LEU A 233 -9.26 18.04 32.39
CA LEU A 233 -9.52 19.48 32.22
C LEU A 233 -10.91 19.77 31.63
N LEU A 234 -11.62 18.74 31.19
CA LEU A 234 -12.82 18.85 30.37
C LEU A 234 -14.06 18.37 31.13
N VAL A 235 -15.19 19.04 30.91
CA VAL A 235 -16.50 18.52 31.34
C VAL A 235 -16.86 17.25 30.56
N PRO A 236 -17.67 16.33 31.12
CA PRO A 236 -17.96 15.04 30.50
C PRO A 236 -18.45 15.10 29.04
N GLY A 237 -19.28 16.09 28.69
CA GLY A 237 -19.76 16.27 27.31
C GLY A 237 -18.67 16.62 26.29
N ASN A 238 -17.51 17.10 26.75
CA ASN A 238 -16.36 17.46 25.93
C ASN A 238 -15.30 16.36 25.83
N HIS A 239 -15.46 15.23 26.52
CA HIS A 239 -14.49 14.13 26.50
C HIS A 239 -14.42 13.44 25.13
N PHE A 240 -15.48 13.52 24.34
CA PHE A 240 -15.60 12.83 23.06
C PHE A 240 -15.08 13.66 21.88
N LEU A 241 -14.54 12.97 20.88
CA LEU A 241 -14.15 13.54 19.60
C LEU A 241 -15.39 13.67 18.69
N PRO A 242 -15.57 14.81 17.98
CA PRO A 242 -16.68 15.01 17.07
C PRO A 242 -16.59 14.04 15.88
N ASP A 243 -17.71 13.42 15.52
CA ASP A 243 -17.84 12.49 14.38
C ASP A 243 -16.87 11.30 14.37
N ALA A 244 -16.23 10.99 15.50
CA ALA A 244 -15.29 9.89 15.64
C ALA A 244 -15.91 8.71 16.40
N PHE A 245 -16.36 7.71 15.65
CA PHE A 245 -17.03 6.53 16.17
C PHE A 245 -16.23 5.26 15.86
N PHE A 246 -16.31 4.26 16.74
CA PHE A 246 -15.77 2.94 16.44
C PHE A 246 -16.62 2.24 15.37
N GLN A 247 -15.95 1.70 14.36
CA GLN A 247 -16.60 0.91 13.32
C GLN A 247 -16.75 -0.55 13.79
N ALA A 248 -17.91 -1.14 13.53
CA ALA A 248 -18.14 -2.54 13.83
C ALA A 248 -17.49 -3.41 12.74
N GLU A 249 -16.44 -4.13 13.10
CA GLU A 249 -15.72 -5.06 12.22
C GLU A 249 -15.83 -6.48 12.76
N SER A 250 -15.85 -7.48 11.87
CA SER A 250 -15.80 -8.88 12.29
C SER A 250 -14.37 -9.28 12.68
N MET A 251 -14.22 -10.27 13.57
CA MET A 251 -12.89 -10.74 14.00
C MET A 251 -12.02 -11.23 12.83
N GLU A 252 -12.62 -11.71 11.74
CA GLU A 252 -11.94 -12.15 10.52
C GLU A 252 -11.29 -11.02 9.73
N GLN A 253 -11.78 -9.80 9.91
CA GLN A 253 -11.33 -8.60 9.18
C GLN A 253 -10.29 -7.80 9.96
N GLU A 254 -9.95 -8.24 11.18
CA GLU A 254 -8.94 -7.59 12.01
C GLU A 254 -7.51 -7.99 11.60
N ASP A 255 -6.56 -7.12 11.88
CA ASP A 255 -5.14 -7.24 11.53
C ASP A 255 -4.28 -7.81 12.68
N GLY A 256 -4.93 -8.28 13.74
CA GLY A 256 -4.30 -8.76 14.97
C GLY A 256 -3.91 -10.23 14.95
N GLU A 257 -3.34 -10.70 16.07
CA GLU A 257 -2.90 -12.09 16.24
C GLU A 257 -4.07 -13.05 16.49
N LEU A 258 -5.14 -12.57 17.13
CA LEU A 258 -6.24 -13.39 17.64
C LEU A 258 -7.47 -13.35 16.70
N THR A 259 -7.26 -13.78 15.46
CA THR A 259 -8.28 -13.77 14.38
C THR A 259 -8.66 -15.17 13.90
N GLY A 260 -7.90 -16.21 14.30
CA GLY A 260 -8.13 -17.59 13.88
C GLY A 260 -9.43 -18.16 14.45
N LEU A 261 -10.02 -19.16 13.76
CA LEU A 261 -11.25 -19.82 14.20
C LEU A 261 -11.14 -20.41 15.62
N GLU A 262 -9.94 -20.80 16.03
CA GLU A 262 -9.61 -21.29 17.37
C GLU A 262 -9.69 -20.23 18.47
N ASP A 263 -9.50 -18.96 18.12
CA ASP A 263 -9.54 -17.84 19.08
C ASP A 263 -10.96 -17.35 19.35
N TRP A 264 -11.91 -17.67 18.47
CA TRP A 264 -13.25 -17.10 18.51
C TRP A 264 -14.02 -17.44 19.78
N GLU A 265 -13.94 -18.70 20.24
CA GLU A 265 -14.61 -19.11 21.48
C GLU A 265 -14.04 -18.34 22.68
N PHE A 266 -12.71 -18.26 22.74
CA PHE A 266 -12.00 -17.52 23.78
C PHE A 266 -12.32 -16.02 23.75
N ARG A 267 -12.28 -15.38 22.58
CA ARG A 267 -12.60 -13.96 22.43
C ARG A 267 -14.05 -13.66 22.75
N ASN A 268 -14.97 -14.50 22.27
CA ASN A 268 -16.38 -14.35 22.59
C ASN A 268 -16.62 -14.44 24.10
N GLU A 269 -16.00 -15.39 24.80
CA GLU A 269 -16.04 -15.46 26.26
C GLU A 269 -15.43 -14.20 26.90
N ALA A 270 -14.20 -13.81 26.52
CA ALA A 270 -13.51 -12.66 27.07
C ALA A 270 -14.27 -11.33 26.90
N GLU A 271 -14.91 -11.12 25.75
CA GLU A 271 -15.67 -9.91 25.42
C GLU A 271 -17.07 -9.88 26.08
N THR A 272 -17.63 -11.04 26.42
CA THR A 272 -18.99 -11.14 26.97
C THR A 272 -19.03 -11.35 28.47
N THR A 273 -18.17 -12.21 29.04
CA THR A 273 -18.28 -12.66 30.43
C THR A 273 -17.21 -12.07 31.35
N LYS A 274 -16.01 -11.79 30.83
CA LYS A 274 -14.88 -11.33 31.65
C LYS A 274 -14.87 -9.81 31.82
N ASN A 275 -14.24 -9.37 32.90
CA ASN A 275 -13.96 -7.96 33.14
C ASN A 275 -12.91 -7.44 32.15
N ARG A 276 -12.91 -6.13 31.96
CA ARG A 276 -12.05 -5.46 30.97
C ARG A 276 -11.75 -4.03 31.38
N VAL A 277 -10.72 -3.46 30.78
CA VAL A 277 -10.37 -2.03 30.95
C VAL A 277 -10.43 -1.34 29.60
N SER A 278 -11.28 -0.32 29.49
CA SER A 278 -11.43 0.47 28.27
C SER A 278 -10.85 1.87 28.44
N TRP A 279 -9.99 2.29 27.51
CA TRP A 279 -9.56 3.68 27.37
C TRP A 279 -10.47 4.39 26.36
N ASP A 280 -10.68 3.76 25.21
CA ASP A 280 -11.42 4.30 24.06
C ASP A 280 -10.86 5.66 23.60
N THR A 281 -9.55 5.89 23.77
CA THR A 281 -8.88 7.18 23.56
C THR A 281 -8.07 7.17 22.27
N GLU A 282 -8.22 8.22 21.45
CA GLU A 282 -7.42 8.46 20.25
C GLU A 282 -6.42 9.60 20.49
N MET A 283 -5.16 9.37 20.13
CA MET A 283 -4.11 10.39 20.12
C MET A 283 -3.53 10.53 18.71
N CYS A 284 -3.15 11.75 18.36
CA CYS A 284 -2.54 12.07 17.07
C CYS A 284 -1.04 12.32 17.25
N CYS A 285 -0.22 11.76 16.39
CA CYS A 285 1.21 12.02 16.31
C CYS A 285 1.52 12.60 14.92
N PHE A 286 2.24 13.72 14.89
CA PHE A 286 2.69 14.31 13.65
C PHE A 286 3.98 13.61 13.21
N LEU A 287 3.99 13.09 11.99
CA LEU A 287 5.17 12.51 11.36
C LEU A 287 5.73 13.50 10.35
N ASP A 288 6.94 13.98 10.59
CA ASP A 288 7.63 14.87 9.64
C ASP A 288 8.05 14.11 8.36
N ALA A 289 8.66 14.83 7.41
CA ALA A 289 9.14 14.23 6.16
C ALA A 289 10.17 13.11 6.40
N GLY A 290 11.01 13.27 7.42
CA GLY A 290 12.01 12.27 7.81
C GLY A 290 11.38 11.03 8.41
N GLY A 291 10.45 11.17 9.34
CA GLY A 291 9.69 10.09 9.98
C GLY A 291 8.80 9.35 8.99
N THR A 292 8.16 10.06 8.06
CA THR A 292 7.35 9.45 7.00
C THR A 292 8.22 8.65 6.02
N ALA A 293 9.35 9.22 5.58
CA ALA A 293 10.30 8.52 4.73
C ALA A 293 10.91 7.31 5.44
N ARG A 294 11.39 7.47 6.68
CA ARG A 294 11.89 6.38 7.53
C ARG A 294 10.84 5.28 7.69
N SER A 295 9.57 5.61 7.87
CA SER A 295 8.48 4.63 7.97
C SER A 295 8.25 3.86 6.67
N ALA A 296 8.48 4.48 5.52
CA ALA A 296 8.36 3.84 4.21
C ALA A 296 9.62 3.05 3.81
N THR A 297 10.81 3.47 4.26
CA THR A 297 12.11 2.87 3.89
C THR A 297 12.65 1.87 4.89
N HIS A 298 12.23 1.90 6.17
CA HIS A 298 12.68 0.93 7.19
C HIS A 298 12.35 -0.52 6.83
N THR A 299 11.57 -0.77 5.78
CA THR A 299 11.13 -2.12 5.36
C THR A 299 11.58 -2.57 3.98
N THR A 300 12.27 -1.74 3.20
CA THR A 300 13.07 -2.29 2.08
C THR A 300 14.38 -2.92 2.59
N HIS A 301 14.83 -2.57 3.79
CA HIS A 301 16.14 -2.97 4.32
C HIS A 301 16.14 -3.80 5.61
N SER A 302 15.00 -4.04 6.30
CA SER A 302 14.98 -4.87 7.51
C SER A 302 14.09 -6.12 7.38
N SER A 303 14.41 -7.03 6.46
CA SER A 303 13.98 -8.41 6.60
C SER A 303 14.86 -9.09 7.66
N SER A 304 14.34 -9.12 8.89
CA SER A 304 14.93 -9.71 10.12
C SER A 304 15.57 -8.77 11.15
N SER A 305 14.85 -7.74 11.58
CA SER A 305 14.94 -7.33 12.99
C SER A 305 14.23 -8.39 13.85
N SER A 306 14.93 -9.50 14.11
CA SER A 306 14.75 -10.19 15.38
C SER A 306 15.17 -9.22 16.48
N SER A 307 14.19 -8.63 17.16
CA SER A 307 14.29 -8.25 18.57
C SER A 307 15.57 -7.52 18.98
N SER A 308 15.82 -6.32 18.46
CA SER A 308 16.53 -5.30 19.24
C SER A 308 15.49 -4.54 20.04
N PHE A 309 15.11 -5.11 21.19
CA PHE A 309 14.43 -4.34 22.21
C PHE A 309 15.28 -3.10 22.50
N LEU A 310 14.76 -1.91 22.24
CA LEU A 310 15.24 -0.70 22.88
C LEU A 310 14.87 -0.80 24.36
N THR A 311 15.56 -1.64 25.12
CA THR A 311 15.60 -1.50 26.58
C THR A 311 16.48 -0.30 26.91
N SER A 312 16.05 0.90 26.53
CA SER A 312 16.47 2.10 27.24
C SER A 312 15.57 2.18 28.47
N ALA A 313 16.15 2.30 29.66
CA ALA A 313 15.35 2.45 30.86
C ALA A 313 14.54 3.75 30.74
N PHE A 314 13.22 3.63 30.83
CA PHE A 314 12.29 4.74 30.96
C PHE A 314 12.74 5.67 32.10
N GLN A 315 13.32 6.83 31.76
CA GLN A 315 13.52 7.94 32.69
C GLN A 315 12.63 9.11 32.25
N ALA A 316 11.32 8.91 32.28
CA ALA A 316 10.43 10.05 32.42
C ALA A 316 10.73 10.68 33.79
N LYS A 317 11.30 11.90 33.80
CA LYS A 317 11.36 12.76 35.00
C LYS A 317 9.94 13.19 35.37
N TRP A 318 9.15 12.27 35.90
CA TRP A 318 8.02 12.62 36.73
C TRP A 318 8.56 13.21 38.04
N LYS A 319 8.03 14.35 38.47
CA LYS A 319 8.29 14.89 39.80
C LYS A 319 7.64 13.95 40.84
N GLY A 320 8.32 12.86 41.12
CA GLY A 320 7.91 11.81 42.04
C GLY A 320 8.85 10.63 41.91
N ASN A 321 9.88 10.56 42.77
CA ASN A 321 10.74 9.39 42.92
C ASN A 321 9.90 8.18 43.37
N GLN A 322 9.40 7.37 42.44
CA GLN A 322 8.94 6.00 42.68
C GLN A 322 8.73 5.29 41.33
N GLY A 323 9.47 4.21 41.09
CA GLY A 323 9.36 3.41 39.87
C GLY A 323 8.01 2.72 39.76
N ILE A 324 7.36 2.85 38.61
CA ILE A 324 6.10 2.18 38.29
C ILE A 324 6.43 0.73 37.86
N PRO A 325 5.73 -0.29 38.38
CA PRO A 325 5.90 -1.67 37.91
C PRO A 325 5.24 -1.86 36.54
N PHE A 326 6.02 -2.29 35.53
CA PHE A 326 5.52 -2.67 34.21
C PHE A 326 4.80 -4.03 34.27
N HIS A 327 3.63 -4.16 33.63
CA HIS A 327 2.80 -5.35 33.74
C HIS A 327 2.86 -6.27 32.52
N GLY A 328 3.08 -5.71 31.32
CA GLY A 328 3.26 -6.49 30.10
C GLY A 328 3.47 -5.63 28.86
N VAL A 329 3.77 -6.29 27.76
CA VAL A 329 4.10 -5.71 26.46
C VAL A 329 3.17 -6.22 25.38
N ALA A 330 2.56 -5.34 24.58
CA ALA A 330 1.88 -5.74 23.34
C ALA A 330 2.76 -5.41 22.13
N PHE A 331 2.88 -6.35 21.19
CA PHE A 331 3.58 -6.14 19.93
C PHE A 331 2.58 -5.96 18.81
N VAL A 332 2.67 -4.85 18.10
CA VAL A 332 1.76 -4.53 17.00
C VAL A 332 2.53 -4.51 15.69
N ASP A 333 2.11 -5.36 14.76
CA ASP A 333 2.69 -5.49 13.43
C ASP A 333 2.13 -4.42 12.49
N MET A 334 2.97 -3.46 12.11
CA MET A 334 2.64 -2.38 11.17
C MET A 334 2.96 -2.73 9.71
N GLY A 335 3.42 -3.95 9.43
CA GLY A 335 3.79 -4.40 8.08
C GLY A 335 2.70 -4.17 7.04
N GLN A 336 1.43 -4.31 7.45
CA GLN A 336 0.29 -4.10 6.55
C GLN A 336 0.14 -2.65 6.06
N LEU A 337 0.59 -1.64 6.82
CA LEU A 337 0.53 -0.23 6.41
C LEU A 337 1.48 0.08 5.22
N LEU A 338 2.36 -0.85 4.89
CA LEU A 338 3.28 -0.74 3.75
C LEU A 338 2.66 -1.26 2.46
N TYR A 339 1.52 -1.95 2.53
CA TYR A 339 0.83 -2.35 1.32
C TYR A 339 0.28 -1.11 0.59
N PRO A 340 0.42 -1.03 -0.74
CA PRO A 340 -0.01 0.14 -1.51
C PRO A 340 -1.48 0.50 -1.27
N GLY A 341 -1.71 1.70 -0.72
CA GLY A 341 -3.03 2.25 -0.44
C GLY A 341 -3.64 1.85 0.91
N VAL A 342 -2.96 1.03 1.71
CA VAL A 342 -3.39 0.74 3.08
C VAL A 342 -2.96 1.90 3.98
N SER A 343 -3.93 2.43 4.74
CA SER A 343 -3.70 3.55 5.66
C SER A 343 -4.24 3.30 7.06
N ARG A 344 -4.87 2.15 7.32
CA ARG A 344 -5.43 1.81 8.63
C ARG A 344 -5.23 0.33 8.90
N ILE A 345 -4.87 0.03 10.14
CA ILE A 345 -4.90 -1.32 10.70
C ILE A 345 -5.60 -1.31 12.06
N ARG A 346 -6.32 -2.38 12.37
CA ARG A 346 -6.96 -2.57 13.68
C ARG A 346 -6.93 -4.04 14.06
N GLY A 347 -6.41 -4.35 15.25
CA GLY A 347 -6.24 -5.73 15.66
C GLY A 347 -6.33 -5.97 17.16
N ALA A 348 -6.61 -7.22 17.51
CA ALA A 348 -6.42 -7.76 18.86
C ALA A 348 -5.00 -8.33 19.01
N TYR A 349 -4.24 -7.78 19.96
CA TYR A 349 -2.83 -8.11 20.20
C TYR A 349 -2.64 -8.70 21.59
N SER A 350 -1.96 -9.83 21.68
CA SER A 350 -1.72 -10.49 22.96
C SER A 350 -0.72 -9.70 23.80
N ILE A 351 -1.00 -9.55 25.09
CA ILE A 351 -0.05 -8.91 26.01
C ILE A 351 0.93 -9.98 26.49
N GLN A 352 2.20 -9.86 26.12
CA GLN A 352 3.31 -10.64 26.67
C GLN A 352 3.67 -10.12 28.06
N PRO A 353 3.37 -10.87 29.12
CA PRO A 353 3.45 -10.31 30.46
C PRO A 353 4.78 -10.59 31.13
N PHE A 354 5.14 -9.73 32.09
CA PHE A 354 6.28 -9.96 32.97
C PHE A 354 5.94 -10.82 34.21
N SER A 355 4.68 -11.23 34.36
CA SER A 355 4.15 -12.01 35.49
C SER A 355 3.22 -13.13 35.01
N GLU A 356 3.31 -14.31 35.63
CA GLU A 356 2.53 -15.51 35.30
C GLU A 356 1.00 -15.27 35.35
N MET A 357 0.52 -14.37 36.21
CA MET A 357 -0.93 -14.09 36.35
C MET A 357 -1.61 -13.68 35.03
N TYR A 358 -0.87 -13.01 34.14
CA TYR A 358 -1.38 -12.57 32.85
C TYR A 358 -1.31 -13.66 31.78
N VAL A 359 -0.37 -14.59 31.91
CA VAL A 359 -0.28 -15.77 31.04
C VAL A 359 -1.50 -16.65 31.27
N GLU A 360 -1.87 -16.85 32.53
CA GLU A 360 -3.08 -17.56 32.93
C GLU A 360 -4.35 -16.84 32.45
N ALA A 361 -4.37 -15.50 32.58
CA ALA A 361 -5.51 -14.70 32.15
C ALA A 361 -5.63 -14.58 30.63
N LYS A 362 -4.57 -14.86 29.84
CA LYS A 362 -4.51 -14.65 28.39
C LYS A 362 -4.96 -13.23 27.98
N THR A 363 -4.43 -12.22 28.67
CA THR A 363 -4.85 -10.82 28.44
C THR A 363 -4.43 -10.35 27.05
N TYR A 364 -5.33 -9.67 26.34
CA TYR A 364 -5.06 -9.05 25.04
C TYR A 364 -5.66 -7.65 24.97
N ILE A 365 -5.17 -6.82 24.06
CA ILE A 365 -5.60 -5.43 23.88
C ILE A 365 -5.97 -5.16 22.42
N ILE A 366 -7.02 -4.39 22.19
CA ILE A 366 -7.40 -3.93 20.85
C ILE A 366 -6.79 -2.54 20.60
N ILE A 367 -6.05 -2.43 19.51
CA ILE A 367 -5.37 -1.20 19.08
C ILE A 367 -5.70 -0.94 17.61
N GLU A 368 -5.99 0.31 17.29
CA GLU A 368 -6.14 0.80 15.91
C GLU A 368 -5.06 1.83 15.62
N ILE A 369 -4.43 1.70 14.45
CA ILE A 369 -3.51 2.68 13.89
C ILE A 369 -4.07 3.16 12.56
N ALA A 370 -4.17 4.48 12.38
CA ALA A 370 -4.61 5.07 11.13
C ALA A 370 -3.67 6.21 10.72
N LEU A 371 -3.36 6.29 9.43
CA LEU A 371 -2.61 7.35 8.79
C LEU A 371 -3.56 8.19 7.94
N GLU A 372 -3.34 9.50 7.91
CA GLU A 372 -4.09 10.40 7.03
C GLU A 372 -3.84 10.10 5.55
N LYS A 373 -2.60 9.74 5.19
CA LYS A 373 -2.21 9.28 3.86
C LYS A 373 -1.56 7.90 3.95
N PRO A 374 -1.78 6.98 2.98
CA PRO A 374 -1.08 5.70 2.99
C PRO A 374 0.44 5.93 2.85
N LEU A 375 1.26 5.15 3.58
CA LEU A 375 2.73 5.26 3.50
C LEU A 375 3.22 4.97 2.08
N VAL A 376 2.63 3.94 1.47
CA VAL A 376 2.89 3.58 0.08
C VAL A 376 1.66 3.98 -0.74
N PRO A 377 1.75 5.03 -1.59
CA PRO A 377 0.64 5.43 -2.43
C PRO A 377 0.32 4.32 -3.44
N LYS A 378 -0.96 3.98 -3.58
CA LYS A 378 -1.41 3.06 -4.62
C LYS A 378 -1.35 3.76 -5.96
N THR A 379 -0.54 3.25 -6.89
CA THR A 379 -0.52 3.75 -8.27
C THR A 379 -1.91 3.58 -8.89
N SER A 380 -2.46 4.65 -9.46
CA SER A 380 -3.79 4.59 -10.07
C SER A 380 -3.75 3.71 -11.34
N PRO A 381 -4.82 2.95 -11.65
CA PRO A 381 -4.87 2.14 -12.88
C PRO A 381 -4.66 2.97 -14.15
N GLU A 382 -5.08 4.24 -14.13
CA GLU A 382 -4.91 5.19 -15.24
C GLU A 382 -3.44 5.56 -15.47
N GLU A 383 -2.69 5.81 -14.39
CA GLU A 383 -1.26 6.08 -14.44
C GLU A 383 -0.49 4.85 -14.94
N LEU A 384 -0.82 3.66 -14.42
CA LEU A 384 -0.23 2.41 -14.91
C LEU A 384 -0.52 2.20 -16.41
N SER A 385 -1.75 2.47 -16.85
CA SER A 385 -2.10 2.44 -18.27
C SER A 385 -1.31 3.45 -19.09
N ARG A 386 -1.00 4.63 -18.56
CA ARG A 386 -0.16 5.63 -19.24
C ARG A 386 1.28 5.16 -19.38
N ARG A 387 1.86 4.60 -18.31
CA ARG A 387 3.23 4.05 -18.32
C ARG A 387 3.36 2.89 -19.30
N VAL A 388 2.42 1.94 -19.30
CA VAL A 388 2.41 0.83 -20.26
C VAL A 388 2.26 1.34 -21.70
N LYS A 389 1.43 2.35 -21.96
CA LYS A 389 1.32 2.98 -23.30
C LYS A 389 2.61 3.67 -23.74
N ALA A 390 3.38 4.23 -22.80
CA ALA A 390 4.67 4.85 -23.11
C ALA A 390 5.72 3.80 -23.50
N LEU A 391 5.71 2.65 -22.81
CA LEU A 391 6.59 1.52 -23.13
C LEU A 391 6.17 0.78 -24.42
N ILE A 392 4.86 0.58 -24.60
CA ILE A 392 4.27 -0.18 -25.71
C ILE A 392 3.07 0.59 -26.27
N PRO A 393 3.26 1.38 -27.34
CA PRO A 393 2.16 2.10 -27.99
C PRO A 393 1.12 1.13 -28.58
N PRO A 394 -0.18 1.46 -28.51
CA PRO A 394 -1.22 0.64 -29.13
C PRO A 394 -1.07 0.65 -30.66
N ARG A 395 -1.33 -0.51 -31.27
CA ARG A 395 -1.19 -0.70 -32.72
C ARG A 395 -2.19 0.20 -33.46
N THR A 396 -1.71 0.99 -34.43
CA THR A 396 -2.59 1.71 -35.35
C THR A 396 -3.39 0.71 -36.19
N PRO A 397 -4.73 0.84 -36.28
CA PRO A 397 -5.53 -0.10 -37.05
C PRO A 397 -5.09 -0.09 -38.51
N LEU A 398 -4.95 -1.29 -39.10
CA LEU A 398 -4.65 -1.45 -40.51
C LEU A 398 -5.72 -0.73 -41.35
N PRO A 399 -5.35 -0.16 -42.53
CA PRO A 399 -6.32 0.43 -43.43
C PRO A 399 -7.41 -0.60 -43.76
N ALA A 400 -8.67 -0.19 -43.66
CA ALA A 400 -9.81 -1.06 -43.90
C ALA A 400 -9.64 -1.76 -45.27
N GLY A 401 -9.79 -3.09 -45.29
CA GLY A 401 -9.74 -3.88 -46.52
C GLY A 401 -10.78 -3.44 -47.55
N PRO A 402 -10.77 -4.02 -48.77
CA PRO A 402 -11.48 -3.48 -49.91
C PRO A 402 -12.96 -3.24 -49.61
N SER A 403 -13.44 -2.07 -50.01
CA SER A 403 -14.82 -1.63 -49.78
C SER A 403 -15.81 -2.66 -50.34
N ARG A 404 -17.07 -2.66 -49.87
CA ARG A 404 -18.11 -3.55 -50.42
C ARG A 404 -18.22 -3.41 -51.95
N ALA A 405 -18.02 -2.18 -52.44
CA ALA A 405 -17.96 -1.83 -53.84
C ALA A 405 -16.76 -2.49 -54.57
N GLU A 406 -15.56 -2.45 -54.01
CA GLU A 406 -14.37 -3.12 -54.58
C GLU A 406 -14.51 -4.64 -54.58
N ARG A 407 -15.08 -5.22 -53.52
CA ARG A 407 -15.34 -6.67 -53.46
C ARG A 407 -16.32 -7.13 -54.54
N ALA A 408 -17.34 -6.34 -54.85
CA ALA A 408 -18.27 -6.65 -55.94
C ALA A 408 -17.59 -6.60 -57.32
N VAL A 409 -16.65 -5.68 -57.53
CA VAL A 409 -15.86 -5.57 -58.77
C VAL A 409 -14.89 -6.76 -58.90
N LEU A 410 -14.20 -7.14 -57.82
CA LEU A 410 -13.31 -8.31 -57.82
C LEU A 410 -14.05 -9.62 -58.07
N ASP A 411 -15.26 -9.79 -57.49
CA ASP A 411 -16.12 -10.95 -57.77
C ASP A 411 -16.51 -10.99 -59.26
N PHE A 412 -16.86 -9.85 -59.85
CA PHE A 412 -17.14 -9.76 -61.28
C PHE A 412 -15.93 -10.11 -62.15
N HIS A 413 -14.74 -9.60 -61.85
CA HIS A 413 -13.49 -9.96 -62.55
C HIS A 413 -13.20 -11.46 -62.45
N ARG A 414 -13.37 -12.06 -61.27
CA ARG A 414 -13.20 -13.52 -61.06
C ARG A 414 -14.14 -14.31 -61.94
N GLN A 415 -15.42 -13.93 -61.98
CA GLN A 415 -16.39 -14.63 -62.83
C GLN A 415 -16.09 -14.44 -64.33
N VAL A 416 -15.65 -13.24 -64.76
CA VAL A 416 -15.17 -13.04 -66.15
C VAL A 416 -14.02 -13.99 -66.47
N GLY A 417 -13.05 -14.15 -65.57
CA GLY A 417 -11.96 -15.11 -65.72
C GLY A 417 -12.43 -16.56 -65.86
N ASN A 418 -13.36 -16.98 -65.01
CA ASN A 418 -13.96 -18.32 -65.11
C ASN A 418 -14.61 -18.52 -66.49
N VAL A 419 -15.40 -17.55 -66.98
CA VAL A 419 -16.05 -17.65 -68.29
C VAL A 419 -15.03 -17.74 -69.43
N VAL A 420 -13.96 -16.95 -69.37
CA VAL A 420 -12.89 -16.96 -70.38
C VAL A 420 -12.19 -18.30 -70.43
N SER A 421 -11.86 -18.89 -69.28
CA SER A 421 -11.27 -20.23 -69.20
C SER A 421 -12.20 -21.28 -69.84
N HIS A 422 -13.48 -21.32 -69.47
CA HIS A 422 -14.42 -22.32 -70.01
C HIS A 422 -14.67 -22.15 -71.51
N VAL A 423 -14.71 -20.91 -72.01
CA VAL A 423 -14.84 -20.62 -73.46
C VAL A 423 -13.56 -21.03 -74.21
N SER A 424 -12.39 -20.84 -73.59
CA SER A 424 -11.10 -21.25 -74.15
C SER A 424 -11.00 -22.77 -74.23
N ASP A 425 -11.34 -23.48 -73.15
CA ASP A 425 -11.38 -24.95 -73.10
C ASP A 425 -12.29 -25.51 -74.20
N GLN A 426 -13.50 -24.95 -74.36
CA GLN A 426 -14.44 -25.39 -75.39
C GLN A 426 -13.96 -25.05 -76.81
N TYR A 427 -13.23 -23.94 -76.98
CA TYR A 427 -12.61 -23.60 -78.25
C TYR A 427 -11.50 -24.60 -78.59
N GLU A 428 -10.69 -25.01 -77.62
CA GLU A 428 -9.68 -26.07 -77.80
C GLU A 428 -10.29 -27.45 -78.06
N GLU A 429 -11.39 -27.82 -77.40
CA GLU A 429 -12.11 -29.07 -77.67
C GLU A 429 -12.59 -29.17 -79.12
N LEU A 430 -13.07 -28.06 -79.69
CA LEU A 430 -13.65 -28.02 -81.04
C LEU A 430 -12.62 -27.81 -82.14
N PHE A 431 -11.58 -27.00 -81.88
CA PHE A 431 -10.64 -26.52 -82.90
C PHE A 431 -9.17 -26.78 -82.56
N GLY A 432 -8.88 -27.44 -81.43
CA GLY A 432 -7.53 -27.83 -81.02
C GLY A 432 -6.93 -28.92 -81.89
N ALA A 433 -5.61 -29.14 -81.73
CA ALA A 433 -4.77 -29.93 -82.63
C ALA A 433 -5.16 -31.41 -82.85
N ARG A 434 -6.18 -31.93 -82.14
CA ARG A 434 -6.68 -33.31 -82.28
C ARG A 434 -7.83 -33.46 -83.31
N CYS A 435 -8.39 -32.38 -83.83
CA CYS A 435 -9.43 -32.41 -84.87
C CYS A 435 -8.84 -32.04 -86.24
N LYS A 436 -8.89 -32.97 -87.23
CA LYS A 436 -8.38 -32.73 -88.60
C LYS A 436 -9.10 -31.55 -89.26
N PRO A 437 -8.41 -30.65 -89.98
CA PRO A 437 -9.04 -29.47 -90.57
C PRO A 437 -9.92 -29.88 -91.76
N SER A 438 -11.24 -29.83 -91.59
CA SER A 438 -12.17 -29.84 -92.72
C SER A 438 -12.29 -28.41 -93.27
N GLY A 439 -11.43 -28.06 -94.22
CA GLY A 439 -11.50 -26.82 -95.02
C GLY A 439 -11.16 -25.53 -94.25
N ASP A 440 -10.67 -24.52 -94.96
CA ASP A 440 -10.41 -23.18 -94.42
C ASP A 440 -11.70 -22.55 -93.88
N CYS A 441 -11.96 -22.78 -92.59
CA CYS A 441 -13.11 -22.24 -91.88
C CYS A 441 -12.80 -20.78 -91.50
N SER A 442 -13.58 -19.84 -92.05
CA SER A 442 -13.48 -18.41 -91.73
C SER A 442 -13.67 -18.16 -90.23
N ARG A 443 -13.11 -17.06 -89.71
CA ARG A 443 -13.23 -16.67 -88.29
C ARG A 443 -14.71 -16.57 -87.87
N GLU A 444 -15.56 -16.12 -88.78
CA GLU A 444 -17.00 -15.98 -88.62
C GLU A 444 -17.68 -17.35 -88.49
N GLN A 445 -17.31 -18.34 -89.30
CA GLN A 445 -17.84 -19.69 -89.22
C GLN A 445 -17.42 -20.38 -87.91
N LYS A 446 -16.15 -20.25 -87.49
CA LYS A 446 -15.67 -20.77 -86.20
C LYS A 446 -16.44 -20.15 -85.03
N LYS A 447 -16.70 -18.85 -85.08
CA LYS A 447 -17.51 -18.15 -84.06
C LYS A 447 -18.95 -18.65 -84.01
N VAL A 448 -19.60 -18.84 -85.16
CA VAL A 448 -20.98 -19.35 -85.24
C VAL A 448 -21.06 -20.78 -84.70
N GLN A 449 -20.09 -21.63 -85.04
CA GLN A 449 -20.03 -23.00 -84.56
C GLN A 449 -19.76 -23.07 -83.04
N LEU A 450 -18.84 -22.26 -82.52
CA LEU A 450 -18.58 -22.15 -81.09
C LEU A 450 -19.83 -21.69 -80.32
N MET A 451 -20.48 -20.61 -80.78
CA MET A 451 -21.72 -20.11 -80.18
C MET A 451 -22.85 -21.14 -80.26
N GLY A 452 -22.97 -21.87 -81.37
CA GLY A 452 -23.92 -22.97 -81.51
C GLY A 452 -23.69 -24.05 -80.45
N THR A 453 -22.44 -24.51 -80.29
CA THR A 453 -22.10 -25.54 -79.30
C THR A 453 -22.26 -25.08 -77.86
N LEU A 454 -21.93 -23.83 -77.53
CA LEU A 454 -22.14 -23.25 -76.20
C LEU A 454 -23.62 -23.19 -75.81
N ASN A 455 -24.49 -22.93 -76.78
CA ASN A 455 -25.95 -22.92 -76.58
C ASN A 455 -26.52 -24.33 -76.42
N VAL A 456 -26.05 -25.29 -77.23
CA VAL A 456 -26.51 -26.69 -77.16
C VAL A 456 -26.01 -27.39 -75.89
N SER A 457 -24.79 -27.10 -75.43
CA SER A 457 -24.22 -27.67 -74.21
C SER A 457 -24.78 -27.06 -72.91
N ALA A 458 -25.70 -26.10 -73.01
CA ALA A 458 -26.22 -25.29 -71.91
C ALA A 458 -25.17 -24.49 -71.12
N ARG A 459 -23.88 -24.57 -71.46
CA ARG A 459 -22.80 -23.80 -70.81
C ARG A 459 -23.03 -22.29 -70.95
N TYR A 460 -23.62 -21.84 -72.07
CA TYR A 460 -24.04 -20.45 -72.26
C TYR A 460 -24.99 -19.95 -71.17
N PHE A 461 -25.96 -20.78 -70.80
CA PHE A 461 -26.93 -20.44 -69.78
C PHE A 461 -26.29 -20.40 -68.39
N THR A 462 -25.39 -21.34 -68.08
CA THR A 462 -24.70 -21.42 -66.79
C THR A 462 -23.86 -20.17 -66.50
N PHE A 463 -23.04 -19.71 -67.46
CA PHE A 463 -22.27 -18.49 -67.23
C PHE A 463 -23.14 -17.24 -67.18
N LYS A 464 -24.25 -17.21 -67.93
CA LYS A 464 -25.18 -16.07 -67.91
C LYS A 464 -25.79 -15.90 -66.52
N GLU A 465 -26.13 -17.00 -65.84
CA GLU A 465 -26.67 -16.94 -64.48
C GLU A 465 -25.58 -16.58 -63.44
N GLN A 466 -24.37 -17.10 -63.57
CA GLN A 466 -23.22 -16.71 -62.72
C GLN A 466 -22.90 -15.22 -62.85
N MET A 467 -22.85 -14.71 -64.09
CA MET A 467 -22.60 -13.29 -64.36
C MET A 467 -23.72 -12.39 -63.84
N LYS A 468 -24.98 -12.84 -63.92
CA LYS A 468 -26.13 -12.10 -63.39
C LYS A 468 -25.99 -11.83 -61.89
N HIS A 469 -25.54 -12.81 -61.09
CA HIS A 469 -25.33 -12.59 -59.66
C HIS A 469 -24.24 -11.54 -59.38
N ALA A 470 -23.11 -11.62 -60.08
CA ALA A 470 -22.03 -10.64 -59.95
C ALA A 470 -22.47 -9.23 -60.38
N VAL A 471 -23.22 -9.11 -61.47
CA VAL A 471 -23.79 -7.84 -61.95
C VAL A 471 -24.79 -7.25 -60.96
N VAL A 472 -25.65 -8.08 -60.35
CA VAL A 472 -26.59 -7.63 -59.30
C VAL A 472 -25.83 -7.08 -58.09
N ARG A 473 -24.70 -7.70 -57.70
CA ARG A 473 -23.85 -7.19 -56.63
C ARG A 473 -23.19 -5.86 -57.01
N ILE A 474 -22.75 -5.67 -58.26
CA ILE A 474 -22.26 -4.37 -58.74
C ILE A 474 -23.35 -3.30 -58.67
N VAL A 475 -24.56 -3.61 -59.14
CA VAL A 475 -25.69 -2.66 -59.12
C VAL A 475 -26.02 -2.23 -57.69
N ARG A 476 -26.03 -3.19 -56.75
CA ARG A 476 -26.32 -2.94 -55.33
C ARG A 476 -25.18 -2.22 -54.61
N ASP A 477 -23.96 -2.74 -54.69
CA ASP A 477 -22.86 -2.39 -53.80
C ASP A 477 -21.94 -1.30 -54.38
N LYS A 478 -21.81 -1.22 -55.71
CA LYS A 478 -20.99 -0.20 -56.41
C LYS A 478 -21.84 0.96 -56.94
N MET A 479 -22.99 0.66 -57.55
CA MET A 479 -23.89 1.67 -58.13
C MET A 479 -24.95 2.16 -57.14
N GLN A 480 -25.02 1.57 -55.93
CA GLN A 480 -25.91 1.94 -54.81
C GLN A 480 -27.39 2.01 -55.21
N ARG A 481 -27.84 1.17 -56.15
CA ARG A 481 -29.24 1.11 -56.56
C ARG A 481 -29.93 -0.09 -55.92
N THR A 482 -30.85 0.21 -55.01
CA THR A 482 -31.68 -0.78 -54.29
C THR A 482 -33.17 -0.64 -54.58
N GLU A 483 -33.59 0.44 -55.24
CA GLU A 483 -34.99 0.74 -55.54
C GLU A 483 -35.35 0.46 -57.02
N PRO A 484 -36.60 0.07 -57.31
CA PRO A 484 -37.08 -0.14 -58.68
C PRO A 484 -37.30 1.18 -59.43
N PHE A 485 -37.07 1.18 -60.75
CA PHE A 485 -37.29 2.36 -61.60
C PHE A 485 -38.78 2.59 -61.84
N THR A 486 -39.25 3.83 -61.66
CA THR A 486 -40.61 4.28 -61.98
C THR A 486 -40.73 4.87 -63.38
N ASP A 487 -39.66 5.46 -63.91
CA ASP A 487 -39.61 6.02 -65.27
C ASP A 487 -38.88 5.11 -66.27
N PRO A 488 -39.51 4.73 -67.40
CA PRO A 488 -38.87 4.00 -68.49
C PRO A 488 -37.65 4.68 -69.12
N GLN A 489 -37.56 6.03 -69.11
CA GLN A 489 -36.39 6.73 -69.67
C GLN A 489 -35.18 6.65 -68.75
N GLU A 490 -35.38 6.81 -67.43
CA GLU A 490 -34.34 6.62 -66.42
C GLU A 490 -33.77 5.20 -66.42
N LEU A 491 -34.62 4.18 -66.58
CA LEU A 491 -34.18 2.78 -66.70
C LEU A 491 -33.25 2.60 -67.92
N LYS A 492 -33.61 3.16 -69.07
CA LYS A 492 -32.78 3.06 -70.30
C LYS A 492 -31.44 3.79 -70.13
N ALA A 493 -31.43 4.96 -69.50
CA ALA A 493 -30.21 5.70 -69.21
C ALA A 493 -29.29 4.93 -68.24
N PHE A 494 -29.88 4.34 -67.18
CA PHE A 494 -29.13 3.54 -66.21
C PHE A 494 -28.55 2.25 -66.83
N VAL A 495 -29.35 1.52 -67.62
CA VAL A 495 -28.87 0.30 -68.30
C VAL A 495 -27.73 0.63 -69.26
N SER A 496 -27.80 1.76 -69.97
CA SER A 496 -26.72 2.21 -70.85
C SER A 496 -25.45 2.51 -70.08
N LYS A 497 -25.56 3.19 -68.93
CA LYS A 497 -24.42 3.47 -68.04
C LYS A 497 -23.83 2.20 -67.42
N LEU A 498 -24.68 1.26 -66.99
CA LEU A 498 -24.26 -0.03 -66.46
C LEU A 498 -23.54 -0.85 -67.53
N TYR A 499 -24.05 -0.86 -68.76
CA TYR A 499 -23.42 -1.57 -69.87
C TYR A 499 -22.01 -1.05 -70.14
N VAL A 500 -21.82 0.27 -70.26
CA VAL A 500 -20.50 0.88 -70.45
C VAL A 500 -19.55 0.47 -69.32
N TYR A 501 -20.01 0.60 -68.06
CA TYR A 501 -19.20 0.22 -66.90
C TYR A 501 -18.78 -1.25 -66.89
N LEU A 502 -19.73 -2.18 -67.12
CA LEU A 502 -19.44 -3.61 -67.13
C LEU A 502 -18.49 -3.99 -68.26
N VAL A 503 -18.60 -3.32 -69.42
CA VAL A 503 -17.70 -3.53 -70.55
C VAL A 503 -16.31 -3.03 -70.20
N ASP A 504 -16.16 -1.86 -69.59
CA ASP A 504 -14.86 -1.34 -69.16
C ASP A 504 -14.18 -2.26 -68.15
N GLU A 505 -14.91 -2.69 -67.12
CA GLU A 505 -14.41 -3.63 -66.10
C GLU A 505 -14.08 -5.01 -66.68
N MET A 506 -14.83 -5.47 -67.68
CA MET A 506 -14.52 -6.70 -68.40
C MET A 506 -13.21 -6.56 -69.18
N HIS A 507 -12.96 -5.43 -69.85
CA HIS A 507 -11.68 -5.21 -70.53
C HIS A 507 -10.52 -5.15 -69.54
N ILE A 508 -10.71 -4.53 -68.37
CA ILE A 508 -9.71 -4.54 -67.29
C ILE A 508 -9.41 -5.98 -66.85
N ALA A 509 -10.44 -6.78 -66.58
CA ALA A 509 -10.28 -8.18 -66.20
C ALA A 509 -9.58 -9.02 -67.27
N LEU A 510 -9.99 -8.88 -68.54
CA LEU A 510 -9.39 -9.57 -69.68
C LEU A 510 -7.94 -9.17 -69.88
N ASN A 511 -7.64 -7.87 -69.84
CA ASN A 511 -6.27 -7.38 -69.97
C ASN A 511 -5.39 -7.96 -68.85
N LYS A 512 -5.91 -8.05 -67.62
CA LYS A 512 -5.21 -8.66 -66.49
C LYS A 512 -4.93 -10.16 -66.71
N ILE A 513 -5.91 -10.93 -67.17
CA ILE A 513 -5.77 -12.37 -67.44
C ILE A 513 -4.71 -12.63 -68.52
N TYR A 514 -4.65 -11.79 -69.56
CA TYR A 514 -3.68 -11.95 -70.64
C TYR A 514 -2.34 -11.26 -70.40
N SER A 515 -2.23 -10.39 -69.38
CA SER A 515 -0.97 -9.79 -68.94
C SER A 515 -0.25 -10.59 -67.85
N ASP A 516 -0.98 -11.21 -66.92
CA ASP A 516 -0.43 -12.10 -65.87
C ASP A 516 -0.29 -13.54 -66.39
N GLY A 517 0.50 -13.72 -67.45
CA GLY A 517 0.96 -15.05 -67.82
C GLY A 517 1.89 -15.60 -66.72
N VAL A 518 1.38 -16.58 -65.96
CA VAL A 518 2.04 -17.41 -64.92
C VAL A 518 2.04 -16.78 -63.51
N ASP A 519 1.00 -17.10 -62.74
CA ASP A 519 1.09 -17.52 -61.33
C ASP A 519 -0.25 -18.16 -60.95
N ASP A 520 -0.41 -19.44 -61.32
CA ASP A 520 -1.50 -20.29 -60.85
C ASP A 520 -1.10 -20.92 -59.51
N ASP A 521 -1.26 -20.16 -58.43
CA ASP A 521 -1.28 -20.72 -57.07
C ASP A 521 -2.73 -21.08 -56.73
N SER A 522 -3.19 -22.22 -57.25
CA SER A 522 -4.42 -22.86 -56.80
C SER A 522 -4.19 -24.34 -56.48
N LEU A 523 -3.26 -24.61 -55.54
CA LEU A 523 -3.25 -25.88 -54.84
C LEU A 523 -4.36 -25.89 -53.78
N ASN A 524 -5.27 -26.86 -53.90
CA ASN A 524 -6.32 -27.15 -52.94
C ASN A 524 -5.74 -27.44 -51.54
N GLU A 525 -5.57 -26.40 -50.71
CA GLU A 525 -5.24 -26.56 -49.29
C GLU A 525 -6.45 -27.09 -48.53
N ILE A 526 -6.22 -28.10 -47.71
CA ILE A 526 -7.18 -28.60 -46.73
C ILE A 526 -7.49 -27.43 -45.77
N HIS A 527 -8.67 -26.84 -45.88
CA HIS A 527 -9.10 -25.74 -45.02
C HIS A 527 -9.33 -26.23 -43.58
N LEU A 528 -8.25 -26.30 -42.79
CA LEU A 528 -8.33 -26.49 -41.35
C LEU A 528 -9.06 -25.30 -40.72
N THR A 529 -9.96 -25.58 -39.78
CA THR A 529 -10.65 -24.51 -39.02
C THR A 529 -9.69 -23.91 -37.98
N SER A 530 -9.89 -22.64 -37.61
CA SER A 530 -9.03 -21.95 -36.62
C SER A 530 -8.98 -22.67 -35.25
N SER A 531 -10.06 -23.34 -34.86
CA SER A 531 -10.10 -24.15 -33.63
C SER A 531 -9.21 -25.39 -33.73
N GLN A 532 -9.23 -26.08 -34.87
CA GLN A 532 -8.36 -27.25 -35.12
C GLN A 532 -6.89 -26.84 -35.18
N LEU A 533 -6.57 -25.72 -35.83
CA LEU A 533 -5.21 -25.16 -35.86
C LEU A 533 -4.70 -24.85 -34.46
N SER A 534 -5.54 -24.24 -33.60
CA SER A 534 -5.16 -23.97 -32.21
C SER A 534 -4.94 -25.25 -31.40
N HIS A 535 -5.72 -26.30 -31.64
CA HIS A 535 -5.54 -27.58 -30.97
C HIS A 535 -4.22 -28.26 -31.41
N PHE A 536 -3.97 -28.32 -32.73
CA PHE A 536 -2.74 -28.91 -33.26
C PHE A 536 -1.49 -28.13 -32.87
N ALA A 537 -1.56 -26.80 -32.79
CA ALA A 537 -0.46 -25.97 -32.29
C ALA A 537 -0.10 -26.29 -30.82
N ARG A 538 -1.12 -26.55 -29.97
CA ARG A 538 -0.92 -26.94 -28.56
C ARG A 538 -0.38 -28.36 -28.44
N GLU A 539 -0.92 -29.29 -29.22
CA GLU A 539 -0.46 -30.68 -29.26
C GLU A 539 0.99 -30.79 -29.74
N ALA A 540 1.34 -30.08 -30.81
CA ALA A 540 2.72 -29.98 -31.32
C ALA A 540 3.67 -29.37 -30.27
N LYS A 541 3.23 -28.36 -29.51
CA LYS A 541 3.99 -27.79 -28.39
C LYS A 541 4.27 -28.82 -27.29
N LEU A 542 3.28 -29.66 -26.95
CA LEU A 542 3.40 -30.67 -25.89
C LEU A 542 4.22 -31.89 -26.32
N THR A 543 4.16 -32.28 -27.59
CA THR A 543 4.91 -33.41 -28.18
C THR A 543 6.37 -33.05 -28.46
N GLY A 544 6.73 -31.76 -28.45
CA GLY A 544 8.08 -31.27 -28.72
C GLY A 544 8.36 -30.95 -30.18
N ASP A 545 7.35 -31.07 -31.06
CA ASP A 545 7.45 -30.76 -32.49
C ASP A 545 7.35 -29.23 -32.74
N TYR A 546 8.31 -28.48 -32.22
CA TYR A 546 8.29 -27.02 -32.19
C TYR A 546 8.21 -26.37 -33.57
N GLN A 547 8.80 -26.98 -34.61
CA GLN A 547 8.75 -26.43 -35.97
C GLN A 547 7.33 -26.43 -36.56
N GLN A 548 6.56 -27.50 -36.34
CA GLN A 548 5.17 -27.55 -36.78
C GLN A 548 4.29 -26.61 -35.93
N ALA A 549 4.55 -26.53 -34.63
CA ALA A 549 3.85 -25.60 -33.74
C ALA A 549 4.00 -24.14 -34.22
N VAL A 550 5.20 -23.72 -34.64
CA VAL A 550 5.43 -22.38 -35.19
C VAL A 550 4.58 -22.14 -36.45
N GLN A 551 4.52 -23.09 -37.38
CA GLN A 551 3.72 -22.95 -38.60
C GLN A 551 2.23 -22.77 -38.28
N TYR A 552 1.68 -23.57 -37.36
CA TYR A 552 0.28 -23.44 -36.95
C TYR A 552 0.00 -22.10 -36.25
N TYR A 553 0.90 -21.63 -35.37
CA TYR A 553 0.73 -20.32 -34.72
C TYR A 553 0.86 -19.15 -35.71
N GLN A 554 1.78 -19.23 -36.67
CA GLN A 554 1.90 -18.24 -37.75
C GLN A 554 0.60 -18.12 -38.54
N GLU A 555 0.02 -19.25 -38.94
CA GLU A 555 -1.24 -19.26 -39.67
C GLU A 555 -2.40 -18.68 -38.84
N LEU A 556 -2.47 -19.00 -37.55
CA LEU A 556 -3.47 -18.45 -36.63
C LEU A 556 -3.37 -16.92 -36.50
N VAL A 557 -2.16 -16.38 -36.39
CA VAL A 557 -1.93 -14.94 -36.25
C VAL A 557 -2.26 -14.20 -37.55
N VAL A 558 -2.00 -14.79 -38.71
CA VAL A 558 -2.38 -14.22 -40.01
C VAL A 558 -3.90 -14.20 -40.18
N ARG A 559 -4.59 -15.27 -39.77
CA ARG A 559 -6.06 -15.37 -39.86
C ARG A 559 -6.77 -14.43 -38.89
N HIS A 560 -6.24 -14.26 -37.68
CA HIS A 560 -6.84 -13.44 -36.62
C HIS A 560 -5.84 -12.43 -36.06
N PRO A 561 -5.52 -11.34 -36.81
CA PRO A 561 -4.48 -10.39 -36.41
C PRO A 561 -4.84 -9.51 -35.20
N MET A 562 -6.09 -9.56 -34.74
CA MET A 562 -6.62 -8.78 -33.62
C MET A 562 -6.78 -9.62 -32.34
N GLU A 563 -6.45 -10.91 -32.36
CA GLU A 563 -6.56 -11.79 -31.21
C GLU A 563 -5.19 -11.90 -30.49
N PRO A 564 -5.01 -11.32 -29.29
CA PRO A 564 -3.73 -11.32 -28.58
C PRO A 564 -3.36 -12.69 -28.01
N SER A 565 -4.35 -13.54 -27.72
CA SER A 565 -4.16 -14.88 -27.13
C SER A 565 -3.27 -15.77 -27.99
N HIS A 566 -3.41 -15.71 -29.32
CA HIS A 566 -2.58 -16.50 -30.24
C HIS A 566 -1.12 -16.04 -30.25
N LYS A 567 -0.87 -14.74 -30.17
CA LYS A 567 0.50 -14.20 -30.07
C LYS A 567 1.15 -14.52 -28.73
N PHE A 568 0.37 -14.49 -27.65
CA PHE A 568 0.84 -14.93 -26.33
C PHE A 568 1.26 -16.40 -26.33
N GLU A 569 0.43 -17.30 -26.85
CA GLU A 569 0.75 -18.74 -26.93
C GLU A 569 1.99 -19.01 -27.80
N TRP A 570 2.15 -18.23 -28.87
CA TRP A 570 3.35 -18.30 -29.71
C TRP A 570 4.59 -17.77 -28.99
N GLY A 571 4.49 -16.67 -28.25
CA GLY A 571 5.56 -16.17 -27.39
C GLY A 571 5.94 -17.15 -26.27
N SER A 572 4.96 -17.87 -25.70
CA SER A 572 5.17 -18.94 -24.72
C SER A 572 5.98 -20.11 -25.33
N LEU A 573 5.73 -20.47 -26.59
CA LEU A 573 6.57 -21.44 -27.30
C LEU A 573 8.01 -20.93 -27.40
N TYR A 574 8.23 -19.66 -27.74
CA TYR A 574 9.58 -19.10 -27.82
C TYR A 574 10.31 -19.07 -26.47
N MET A 575 9.58 -18.79 -25.38
CA MET A 575 10.10 -18.92 -24.00
C MET A 575 10.60 -20.34 -23.71
N LEU A 576 9.86 -21.37 -24.13
CA LEU A 576 10.25 -22.77 -23.94
C LEU A 576 11.47 -23.16 -24.77
N THR A 577 11.61 -22.61 -25.98
CA THR A 577 12.77 -22.87 -26.86
C THR A 577 14.01 -22.06 -26.52
N GLY A 578 13.93 -21.11 -25.57
CA GLY A 578 15.03 -20.22 -25.18
C GLY A 578 15.25 -19.02 -26.10
N GLU A 579 14.35 -18.76 -27.04
CA GLU A 579 14.42 -17.62 -27.97
C GLU A 579 13.78 -16.36 -27.36
N TYR A 580 14.37 -15.83 -26.29
CA TYR A 580 13.77 -14.78 -25.46
C TYR A 580 13.47 -13.47 -26.22
N MET A 581 14.27 -13.11 -27.22
CA MET A 581 14.04 -11.89 -28.02
C MET A 581 12.77 -11.99 -28.87
N LYS A 582 12.53 -13.14 -29.51
CA LYS A 582 11.29 -13.37 -30.27
C LYS A 582 10.08 -13.47 -29.35
N ALA A 583 10.25 -14.06 -28.17
CA ALA A 583 9.22 -14.06 -27.14
C ALA A 583 8.83 -12.63 -26.73
N LYS A 584 9.83 -11.76 -26.50
CA LYS A 584 9.61 -10.34 -26.18
C LYS A 584 8.78 -9.65 -27.26
N GLU A 585 9.13 -9.82 -28.53
CA GLU A 585 8.37 -9.25 -29.66
C GLU A 585 6.92 -9.75 -29.67
N CYS A 586 6.69 -11.06 -29.52
CA CYS A 586 5.34 -11.64 -29.49
C CYS A 586 4.48 -11.08 -28.35
N PHE A 587 5.04 -10.94 -27.15
CA PHE A 587 4.32 -10.40 -26.00
C PHE A 587 4.07 -8.90 -26.13
N HIS A 588 5.06 -8.13 -26.59
CA HIS A 588 4.88 -6.70 -26.86
C HIS A 588 3.79 -6.46 -27.90
N ASP A 589 3.78 -7.25 -28.97
CA ASP A 589 2.78 -7.15 -30.02
C ASP A 589 1.37 -7.51 -29.48
N ALA A 590 1.26 -8.55 -28.63
CA ALA A 590 0.01 -8.86 -27.93
C ALA A 590 -0.49 -7.70 -27.05
N VAL A 591 0.40 -7.03 -26.30
CA VAL A 591 0.06 -5.85 -25.48
C VAL A 591 -0.30 -4.65 -26.37
N SER A 592 0.34 -4.49 -27.53
CA SER A 592 0.02 -3.44 -28.50
C SER A 592 -1.39 -3.58 -29.07
N ILE A 593 -1.89 -4.81 -29.22
CA ILE A 593 -3.27 -5.11 -29.64
C ILE A 593 -4.23 -4.87 -28.47
N GLN A 594 -3.95 -5.47 -27.32
CA GLN A 594 -4.76 -5.33 -26.12
C GLN A 594 -3.89 -4.96 -24.91
N GLN A 595 -3.95 -3.68 -24.54
CA GLN A 595 -3.19 -3.08 -23.44
C GLN A 595 -3.54 -3.63 -22.05
N ALA A 596 -4.64 -4.37 -21.94
CA ALA A 596 -5.10 -5.02 -20.71
C ALA A 596 -5.00 -6.56 -20.78
N HIS A 597 -4.23 -7.12 -21.72
CA HIS A 597 -4.04 -8.57 -21.81
C HIS A 597 -3.10 -9.05 -20.69
N GLN A 598 -3.69 -9.48 -19.58
CA GLN A 598 -2.99 -9.83 -18.33
C GLN A 598 -1.86 -10.87 -18.51
N PRO A 599 -2.03 -11.98 -19.26
CA PRO A 599 -0.95 -12.96 -19.45
C PRO A 599 0.29 -12.38 -20.16
N SER A 600 0.09 -11.55 -21.19
CA SER A 600 1.21 -10.94 -21.91
C SER A 600 1.93 -9.89 -21.07
N LEU A 601 1.20 -9.11 -20.26
CA LEU A 601 1.81 -8.15 -19.34
C LEU A 601 2.68 -8.85 -18.30
N MET A 602 2.21 -9.96 -17.72
CA MET A 602 3.03 -10.75 -16.79
C MET A 602 4.31 -11.26 -17.46
N MET A 603 4.23 -11.80 -18.68
CA MET A 603 5.41 -12.30 -19.38
C MET A 603 6.36 -11.17 -19.83
N CYS A 604 5.85 -9.98 -20.15
CA CYS A 604 6.69 -8.80 -20.35
C CYS A 604 7.43 -8.43 -19.06
N GLY A 605 6.77 -8.50 -17.91
CA GLY A 605 7.38 -8.34 -16.59
C GLY A 605 8.49 -9.35 -16.34
N VAL A 606 8.23 -10.65 -16.55
CA VAL A 606 9.22 -11.73 -16.37
C VAL A 606 10.42 -11.53 -17.29
N LEU A 607 10.20 -11.25 -18.58
CA LEU A 607 11.29 -10.99 -19.51
C LEU A 607 12.10 -9.74 -19.13
N ALA A 608 11.44 -8.69 -18.65
CA ALA A 608 12.12 -7.48 -18.18
C ALA A 608 13.00 -7.78 -16.95
N VAL A 609 12.55 -8.62 -16.01
CA VAL A 609 13.40 -9.11 -14.90
C VAL A 609 14.59 -9.91 -15.43
N MET A 610 14.36 -10.84 -16.37
CA MET A 610 15.44 -11.64 -16.98
C MET A 610 16.47 -10.79 -17.72
N PHE A 611 16.08 -9.63 -18.24
CA PHE A 611 16.96 -8.66 -18.88
C PHE A 611 17.44 -7.55 -17.92
N GLU A 612 17.22 -7.65 -16.61
CA GLU A 612 17.64 -6.68 -15.59
C GLU A 612 17.02 -5.27 -15.73
N HIS A 613 15.90 -5.14 -16.44
CA HIS A 613 15.13 -3.90 -16.58
C HIS A 613 14.04 -3.82 -15.50
N TYR A 614 14.44 -3.62 -14.24
CA TYR A 614 13.54 -3.70 -13.08
C TYR A 614 12.42 -2.64 -13.09
N GLU A 615 12.67 -1.42 -13.56
CA GLU A 615 11.63 -0.37 -13.63
C GLU A 615 10.50 -0.71 -14.62
N GLU A 616 10.87 -1.26 -15.78
CA GLU A 616 9.91 -1.74 -16.78
C GLU A 616 9.15 -2.95 -16.23
N ALA A 617 9.87 -3.88 -15.58
CA ALA A 617 9.28 -5.07 -14.97
C ALA A 617 8.22 -4.71 -13.93
N GLN A 618 8.54 -3.78 -13.03
CA GLN A 618 7.61 -3.28 -12.02
C GLN A 618 6.34 -2.72 -12.68
N THR A 619 6.50 -1.89 -13.71
CA THR A 619 5.37 -1.27 -14.42
C THR A 619 4.43 -2.33 -15.03
N PHE A 620 4.99 -3.36 -15.68
CA PHE A 620 4.21 -4.42 -16.29
C PHE A 620 3.51 -5.32 -15.25
N LEU A 621 4.22 -5.70 -14.18
CA LEU A 621 3.69 -6.56 -13.12
C LEU A 621 2.62 -5.85 -12.27
N GLU A 622 2.82 -4.58 -11.90
CA GLU A 622 1.81 -3.76 -11.22
C GLU A 622 0.56 -3.61 -12.07
N ARG A 623 0.71 -3.37 -13.39
CA ARG A 623 -0.44 -3.31 -14.28
C ARG A 623 -1.14 -4.67 -14.34
N ALA A 624 -0.43 -5.79 -14.46
CA ALA A 624 -1.02 -7.12 -14.50
C ALA A 624 -1.78 -7.47 -13.20
N ALA A 625 -1.25 -7.08 -12.04
CA ALA A 625 -1.87 -7.26 -10.73
C ALA A 625 -3.14 -6.40 -10.54
N SER A 626 -3.19 -5.23 -11.19
CA SER A 626 -4.34 -4.31 -11.13
C SER A 626 -5.52 -4.68 -12.05
N ILE A 627 -5.36 -5.65 -12.96
CA ILE A 627 -6.43 -6.06 -13.89
C ILE A 627 -7.34 -7.07 -13.19
N GLU A 628 -8.66 -6.87 -13.29
CA GLU A 628 -9.65 -7.79 -12.71
C GLU A 628 -9.89 -9.03 -13.60
N PRO A 629 -9.93 -10.25 -13.03
CA PRO A 629 -9.63 -10.60 -11.63
C PRO A 629 -8.13 -10.49 -11.30
N PRO A 630 -7.76 -10.01 -10.10
CA PRO A 630 -6.36 -9.81 -9.72
C PRO A 630 -5.60 -11.13 -9.76
N SER A 631 -4.48 -11.14 -10.50
CA SER A 631 -3.63 -12.32 -10.60
C SER A 631 -2.75 -12.45 -9.38
N VAL A 632 -2.97 -13.49 -8.58
CA VAL A 632 -2.09 -13.86 -7.44
C VAL A 632 -0.65 -14.06 -7.92
N VAL A 633 -0.47 -14.65 -9.12
CA VAL A 633 0.85 -14.88 -9.70
C VAL A 633 1.58 -13.56 -9.99
N ALA A 634 0.87 -12.53 -10.47
CA ALA A 634 1.47 -11.21 -10.70
C ALA A 634 1.91 -10.55 -9.39
N TRP A 635 1.13 -10.71 -8.31
CA TRP A 635 1.49 -10.23 -6.97
C TRP A 635 2.71 -10.95 -6.39
N VAL A 636 2.81 -12.27 -6.56
CA VAL A 636 3.98 -13.06 -6.12
C VAL A 636 5.24 -12.63 -6.87
N LEU A 637 5.17 -12.49 -8.20
CA LEU A 637 6.29 -12.04 -9.01
C LEU A 637 6.75 -10.61 -8.66
N LEU A 638 5.80 -9.72 -8.32
CA LEU A 638 6.11 -8.37 -7.85
C LEU A 638 6.79 -8.40 -6.46
N GLY A 639 6.37 -9.31 -5.58
CA GLY A 639 6.98 -9.56 -4.28
C GLY A 639 8.41 -10.08 -4.41
N GLU A 640 8.64 -11.11 -5.23
CA GLU A 640 9.98 -11.64 -5.51
C GLU A 640 10.90 -10.58 -6.13
N MET A 641 10.41 -9.78 -7.08
CA MET A 641 11.19 -8.71 -7.71
C MET A 641 11.65 -7.67 -6.68
N LYS A 642 10.77 -7.25 -5.75
CA LYS A 642 11.14 -6.32 -4.67
C LYS A 642 12.12 -6.93 -3.65
N CYS A 643 12.17 -8.26 -3.56
CA CYS A 643 13.05 -9.00 -2.66
C CYS A 643 14.34 -9.51 -3.33
N CYS A 644 14.55 -9.31 -4.64
CA CYS A 644 15.73 -9.76 -5.40
C CYS A 644 16.87 -8.71 -5.37
N PRO A 645 18.15 -9.10 -5.49
CA PRO A 645 19.27 -8.33 -4.95
C PRO A 645 19.64 -7.09 -5.79
N PRO A 646 20.32 -6.09 -5.18
CA PRO A 646 20.47 -4.75 -5.75
C PRO A 646 21.70 -4.56 -6.64
N CYS A 647 21.63 -3.51 -7.45
CA CYS A 647 22.68 -2.88 -8.23
C CYS A 647 24.07 -2.95 -7.56
N GLU A 648 25.12 -3.26 -8.31
CA GLU A 648 26.50 -3.52 -7.83
C GLU A 648 27.16 -2.42 -6.96
N GLN A 649 26.52 -1.26 -6.75
CA GLN A 649 27.09 -0.06 -6.11
C GLN A 649 26.50 0.31 -4.75
N ASP A 650 25.53 -0.44 -4.23
CA ASP A 650 24.87 -0.11 -2.96
C ASP A 650 25.46 -0.94 -1.79
N VAL A 651 25.79 -0.29 -0.67
CA VAL A 651 26.43 -0.91 0.51
C VAL A 651 25.41 -1.69 1.35
N ASP A 652 24.20 -1.15 1.48
CA ASP A 652 23.13 -1.72 2.30
C ASP A 652 22.52 -2.96 1.64
N ALA A 653 22.57 -2.99 0.31
CA ALA A 653 22.25 -4.13 -0.54
C ALA A 653 23.07 -5.39 -0.22
N TRP A 654 24.40 -5.24 -0.15
CA TRP A 654 25.31 -6.35 0.16
C TRP A 654 25.13 -6.84 1.60
N ALA A 655 24.87 -5.93 2.56
CA ALA A 655 24.55 -6.28 3.94
C ALA A 655 23.28 -7.13 4.02
N LEU A 656 22.22 -6.71 3.32
CA LEU A 656 20.95 -7.42 3.28
C LEU A 656 21.06 -8.81 2.64
N ASN A 657 21.79 -8.93 1.53
CA ASN A 657 22.06 -10.22 0.90
C ASN A 657 22.79 -11.18 1.87
N GLY A 658 23.76 -10.64 2.63
CA GLY A 658 24.45 -11.39 3.68
C GLY A 658 23.49 -11.87 4.77
N HIS A 659 22.53 -11.04 5.19
CA HIS A 659 21.50 -11.42 6.16
C HIS A 659 20.60 -12.55 5.67
N CYS A 660 20.18 -12.50 4.41
CA CYS A 660 19.38 -13.55 3.79
C CYS A 660 20.13 -14.90 3.76
N HIS A 661 21.38 -14.90 3.31
CA HIS A 661 22.19 -16.12 3.28
C HIS A 661 22.48 -16.67 4.70
N TYR A 662 22.69 -15.79 5.69
CA TYR A 662 22.89 -16.20 7.08
C TYR A 662 21.66 -16.93 7.65
N LEU A 663 20.45 -16.44 7.36
CA LEU A 663 19.20 -17.07 7.79
C LEU A 663 18.89 -18.38 7.05
N GLN A 664 19.36 -18.50 5.81
CA GLN A 664 19.27 -19.74 5.02
C GLN A 664 20.29 -20.80 5.47
N GLY A 665 21.25 -20.43 6.33
CA GLY A 665 22.33 -21.31 6.77
C GLY A 665 23.51 -21.41 5.79
N SER A 666 23.50 -20.64 4.71
CA SER A 666 24.60 -20.53 3.73
C SER A 666 25.67 -19.56 4.25
N PHE A 667 26.43 -20.00 5.25
CA PHE A 667 27.40 -19.13 5.94
C PHE A 667 28.59 -18.67 5.08
N SER A 668 28.93 -19.38 4.00
CA SER A 668 29.99 -18.96 3.05
C SER A 668 29.60 -17.71 2.28
N ASP A 669 28.39 -17.71 1.72
CA ASP A 669 27.90 -16.66 0.83
C ASP A 669 27.50 -15.42 1.64
N ALA A 670 27.03 -15.65 2.88
CA ALA A 670 26.80 -14.62 3.87
C ALA A 670 28.10 -13.86 4.21
N GLN A 671 29.19 -14.60 4.45
CA GLN A 671 30.49 -14.02 4.77
C GLN A 671 30.99 -13.13 3.62
N GLU A 672 30.96 -13.62 2.38
CA GLU A 672 31.41 -12.87 1.21
C GLU A 672 30.60 -11.58 1.01
N SER A 673 29.29 -11.64 1.24
CA SER A 673 28.39 -10.48 1.11
C SER A 673 28.66 -9.43 2.21
N TYR A 674 28.89 -9.85 3.45
CA TYR A 674 29.24 -8.93 4.54
C TYR A 674 30.62 -8.29 4.35
N GLU A 675 31.62 -9.07 3.94
CA GLU A 675 32.97 -8.55 3.65
C GLU A 675 32.94 -7.54 2.50
N ARG A 676 32.14 -7.78 1.45
CA ARG A 676 31.93 -6.82 0.36
C ARG A 676 31.26 -5.53 0.84
N SER A 677 30.22 -5.64 1.66
CA SER A 677 29.55 -4.46 2.25
C SER A 677 30.53 -3.60 3.06
N LEU A 678 31.41 -4.22 3.86
CA LEU A 678 32.38 -3.51 4.69
C LEU A 678 33.60 -2.98 3.93
N ASN A 679 33.81 -3.36 2.66
CA ASN A 679 34.91 -2.87 1.83
C ASN A 679 34.64 -1.50 1.18
N PHE A 680 33.41 -0.98 1.27
CA PHE A 680 33.07 0.34 0.76
C PHE A 680 33.43 1.48 1.74
N LEU A 681 33.58 2.71 1.22
CA LEU A 681 33.92 3.92 2.00
C LEU A 681 32.80 4.39 2.93
N GLN A 682 31.54 4.05 2.62
CA GLN A 682 30.39 4.28 3.49
C GLN A 682 30.08 2.98 4.23
N LEU A 683 29.86 3.08 5.55
CA LEU A 683 29.41 1.94 6.35
C LEU A 683 27.90 1.71 6.13
N PRO A 684 27.44 0.45 6.13
CA PRO A 684 26.02 0.14 6.03
C PRO A 684 25.24 0.72 7.23
N SER A 685 23.98 1.05 7.00
CA SER A 685 23.05 1.56 8.02
C SER A 685 22.93 0.59 9.21
N ASP A 686 23.00 -0.72 8.95
CA ASP A 686 22.97 -1.80 9.94
C ASP A 686 24.36 -2.40 10.26
N ALA A 687 25.41 -1.57 10.26
CA ALA A 687 26.79 -2.01 10.53
C ALA A 687 26.93 -2.84 11.81
N HIS A 688 26.19 -2.51 12.87
CA HIS A 688 26.21 -3.27 14.13
C HIS A 688 25.78 -4.73 13.95
N LEU A 689 24.70 -4.99 13.20
CA LEU A 689 24.17 -6.33 12.98
C LEU A 689 25.05 -7.13 12.02
N VAL A 690 25.56 -6.49 10.97
CA VAL A 690 26.52 -7.06 10.03
C VAL A 690 27.76 -7.55 10.77
N LEU A 691 28.38 -6.70 11.61
CA LEU A 691 29.56 -7.06 12.39
C LEU A 691 29.27 -8.17 13.40
N LEU A 692 28.11 -8.14 14.07
CA LEU A 692 27.72 -9.18 15.03
C LEU A 692 27.55 -10.55 14.37
N ARG A 693 26.87 -10.61 13.23
CA ARG A 693 26.66 -11.86 12.47
C ARG A 693 27.96 -12.34 11.82
N LEU A 694 28.76 -11.45 11.24
CA LEU A 694 30.07 -11.79 10.67
C LEU A 694 31.03 -12.33 11.75
N GLY A 695 31.08 -11.69 12.92
CA GLY A 695 31.83 -12.18 14.08
C GLY A 695 31.37 -13.57 14.53
N SER A 696 30.06 -13.84 14.50
CA SER A 696 29.49 -15.15 14.84
C SER A 696 29.88 -16.22 13.82
N ILE A 697 29.85 -15.90 12.52
CA ILE A 697 30.34 -16.80 11.46
C ILE A 697 31.82 -17.15 11.70
N TYR A 698 32.67 -16.16 12.00
CA TYR A 698 34.08 -16.42 12.28
C TYR A 698 34.29 -17.27 13.54
N LEU A 699 33.49 -17.08 14.59
CA LEU A 699 33.51 -17.94 15.79
C LEU A 699 33.14 -19.39 15.45
N GLN A 700 32.09 -19.60 14.65
CA GLN A 700 31.64 -20.93 14.21
C GLN A 700 32.66 -21.63 13.32
N GLN A 701 33.38 -20.87 12.48
CA GLN A 701 34.47 -21.37 11.64
C GLN A 701 35.79 -21.61 12.40
N GLY A 702 35.86 -21.25 13.69
CA GLY A 702 37.07 -21.37 14.51
C GLY A 702 38.15 -20.30 14.22
N LYS A 703 37.81 -19.23 13.48
CA LYS A 703 38.71 -18.12 13.17
C LYS A 703 38.65 -17.05 14.27
N PHE A 704 39.12 -17.41 15.46
CA PHE A 704 38.93 -16.59 16.67
C PHE A 704 39.61 -15.20 16.61
N GLU A 705 40.77 -15.07 15.96
CA GLU A 705 41.44 -13.77 15.78
C GLU A 705 40.64 -12.80 14.91
N GLN A 706 40.06 -13.28 13.81
CA GLN A 706 39.22 -12.46 12.95
C GLN A 706 37.92 -12.07 13.65
N ALA A 707 37.33 -13.02 14.40
CA ALA A 707 36.16 -12.73 15.24
C ALA A 707 36.45 -11.62 16.26
N LYS A 708 37.61 -11.68 16.95
CA LYS A 708 38.04 -10.66 17.91
C LYS A 708 38.10 -9.27 17.29
N VAL A 709 38.73 -9.13 16.12
CA VAL A 709 38.83 -7.83 15.41
C VAL A 709 37.46 -7.29 15.04
N VAL A 710 36.58 -8.12 14.47
CA VAL A 710 35.22 -7.72 14.06
C VAL A 710 34.36 -7.34 15.28
N TYR A 711 34.44 -8.09 16.38
CA TYR A 711 33.70 -7.76 17.60
C TYR A 711 34.24 -6.50 18.30
N LEU A 712 35.55 -6.25 18.27
CA LEU A 712 36.11 -4.98 18.75
C LEU A 712 35.56 -3.80 17.95
N GLN A 713 35.56 -3.89 16.62
CA GLN A 713 34.96 -2.88 15.76
C GLN A 713 33.46 -2.68 16.05
N ALA A 714 32.73 -3.77 16.33
CA ALA A 714 31.32 -3.69 16.71
C ALA A 714 31.12 -2.97 18.06
N CYS A 715 31.97 -3.26 19.05
CA CYS A 715 31.96 -2.59 20.35
C CYS A 715 32.32 -1.11 20.27
N GLU A 716 33.23 -0.72 19.38
CA GLU A 716 33.59 0.70 19.16
C GLU A 716 32.44 1.52 18.55
N GLN A 717 31.65 0.92 17.66
CA GLN A 717 30.53 1.61 17.01
C GLN A 717 29.26 1.62 17.85
N SER A 718 28.83 0.46 18.35
CA SER A 718 27.60 0.33 19.13
C SER A 718 27.78 -0.80 20.16
N PRO A 719 28.20 -0.48 21.40
CA PRO A 719 28.37 -1.47 22.46
C PRO A 719 27.04 -2.14 22.81
N SER A 720 26.98 -3.48 22.76
CA SER A 720 25.83 -4.26 23.25
C SER A 720 26.29 -5.46 24.07
N CYS A 721 25.38 -6.03 24.88
CA CYS A 721 25.70 -7.23 25.67
C CYS A 721 26.20 -8.37 24.76
N LEU A 722 25.61 -8.53 23.57
CA LEU A 722 25.98 -9.58 22.63
C LEU A 722 27.33 -9.34 21.94
N THR A 723 27.70 -8.09 21.64
CA THR A 723 29.03 -7.81 21.07
C THR A 723 30.14 -8.02 22.09
N TRP A 724 29.93 -7.60 23.33
CA TRP A 724 30.87 -7.84 24.43
C TRP A 724 30.96 -9.32 24.81
N LEU A 725 29.84 -10.05 24.77
CA LEU A 725 29.81 -11.51 24.92
C LEU A 725 30.55 -12.21 23.78
N GLY A 726 30.36 -11.78 22.53
CA GLY A 726 31.08 -12.30 21.36
C GLY A 726 32.58 -12.07 21.44
N LEU A 727 33.00 -10.87 21.86
CA LEU A 727 34.40 -10.53 22.10
C LEU A 727 35.01 -11.37 23.24
N GLY A 728 34.31 -11.44 24.38
CA GLY A 728 34.72 -12.25 25.52
C GLY A 728 34.84 -13.74 25.18
N THR A 729 33.92 -14.24 24.35
CA THR A 729 33.96 -15.61 23.83
C THR A 729 35.17 -15.83 22.91
N ALA A 730 35.45 -14.89 21.99
CA ALA A 730 36.63 -14.97 21.11
C ALA A 730 37.93 -14.98 21.93
N CYS A 731 38.09 -14.05 22.87
CA CYS A 731 39.26 -13.96 23.76
C CYS A 731 39.41 -15.20 24.66
N TYR A 732 38.30 -15.76 25.17
CA TYR A 732 38.32 -17.00 25.93
C TYR A 732 38.81 -18.20 25.10
N ARG A 733 38.43 -18.27 23.82
CA ARG A 733 38.88 -19.32 22.88
C ARG A 733 40.34 -19.14 22.47
N LEU A 734 40.85 -17.90 22.49
CA LEU A 734 42.26 -17.55 22.29
C LEU A 734 43.13 -17.70 23.56
N ASP A 735 42.55 -18.14 24.68
CA ASP A 735 43.21 -18.28 26.00
C ASP A 735 43.67 -16.94 26.62
N GLU A 736 43.15 -15.81 26.14
CA GLU A 736 43.36 -14.47 26.70
C GLU A 736 42.38 -14.21 27.85
N LEU A 737 42.55 -14.94 28.96
CA LEU A 737 41.58 -14.99 30.05
C LEU A 737 41.33 -13.62 30.73
N CYS A 738 42.34 -12.77 30.86
CA CYS A 738 42.20 -11.44 31.48
C CYS A 738 41.31 -10.52 30.63
N VAL A 739 41.56 -10.47 29.32
CA VAL A 739 40.78 -9.63 28.38
C VAL A 739 39.38 -10.19 28.20
N ALA A 740 39.23 -11.52 28.25
CA ALA A 740 37.92 -12.17 28.24
C ALA A 740 37.09 -11.80 29.47
N GLU A 741 37.70 -11.78 30.66
CA GLU A 741 37.03 -11.38 31.91
C GLU A 741 36.55 -9.93 31.83
N GLU A 742 37.41 -9.00 31.43
CA GLU A 742 37.05 -7.57 31.26
C GLU A 742 35.86 -7.40 30.30
N ALA A 743 35.93 -8.01 29.11
CA ALA A 743 34.85 -7.93 28.12
C ALA A 743 33.52 -8.53 28.62
N LEU A 744 33.56 -9.65 29.34
CA LEU A 744 32.35 -10.28 29.89
C LEU A 744 31.78 -9.53 31.09
N THR A 745 32.63 -8.80 31.83
CA THR A 745 32.17 -7.93 32.93
C THR A 745 31.38 -6.75 32.38
N GLU A 746 31.84 -6.14 31.28
CA GLU A 746 31.08 -5.11 30.55
C GLU A 746 29.78 -5.68 29.96
N ALA A 747 29.79 -6.91 29.43
CA ALA A 747 28.57 -7.58 28.98
C ALA A 747 27.54 -7.76 30.12
N ASN A 748 28.01 -8.10 31.32
CA ASN A 748 27.19 -8.27 32.52
C ASN A 748 26.64 -6.93 33.05
N HIS A 749 27.41 -5.85 32.93
CA HIS A 749 26.93 -4.51 33.26
C HIS A 749 25.78 -4.06 32.35
N LEU A 750 25.82 -4.42 31.07
CA LEU A 750 24.77 -4.11 30.10
C LEU A 750 23.52 -4.99 30.25
N ASN A 751 23.69 -6.29 30.51
CA ASN A 751 22.58 -7.21 30.79
C ASN A 751 23.00 -8.27 31.81
N ASN A 752 22.56 -8.07 33.05
CA ASN A 752 22.84 -8.98 34.16
C ASN A 752 21.98 -10.25 34.19
N GLN A 753 21.00 -10.37 33.28
CA GLN A 753 20.12 -11.54 33.18
C GLN A 753 20.61 -12.56 32.14
N ASN A 754 21.65 -12.24 31.37
CA ASN A 754 22.17 -13.13 30.33
C ASN A 754 22.92 -14.33 30.93
N ALA A 755 22.30 -15.51 30.91
CA ALA A 755 22.86 -16.74 31.45
C ALA A 755 24.18 -17.17 30.78
N GLU A 756 24.39 -16.86 29.50
CA GLU A 756 25.63 -17.20 28.79
C GLU A 756 26.83 -16.40 29.33
N VAL A 757 26.63 -15.12 29.64
CA VAL A 757 27.66 -14.26 30.24
C VAL A 757 28.08 -14.84 31.60
N TRP A 758 27.13 -15.22 32.45
CA TRP A 758 27.41 -15.88 33.73
C TRP A 758 28.10 -17.22 33.57
N ALA A 759 27.74 -18.00 32.54
CA ALA A 759 28.39 -19.26 32.24
C ALA A 759 29.87 -19.05 31.85
N TYR A 760 30.17 -18.09 30.97
CA TYR A 760 31.56 -17.78 30.59
C TYR A 760 32.38 -17.17 31.73
N LEU A 761 31.81 -16.25 32.53
CA LEU A 761 32.47 -15.73 33.73
C LEU A 761 32.76 -16.84 34.74
N SER A 762 31.81 -17.76 34.97
CA SER A 762 32.00 -18.93 35.82
C SER A 762 33.10 -19.85 35.29
N MET A 763 33.13 -20.11 33.97
CA MET A 763 34.19 -20.90 33.32
C MET A 763 35.56 -20.24 33.44
N ILE A 764 35.65 -18.91 33.35
CA ILE A 764 36.89 -18.15 33.58
C ILE A 764 37.30 -18.26 35.05
N CYS A 765 36.38 -18.04 35.99
CA CYS A 765 36.65 -18.21 37.41
C CYS A 765 37.16 -19.61 37.72
N LEU A 766 36.60 -20.68 37.13
CA LEU A 766 37.09 -22.04 37.33
C LEU A 766 38.50 -22.28 36.76
N ARG A 767 38.82 -21.68 35.61
CA ARG A 767 40.14 -21.75 34.99
C ARG A 767 41.20 -20.94 35.76
N VAL A 768 40.85 -19.74 36.20
CA VAL A 768 41.71 -18.83 36.98
C VAL A 768 41.87 -19.34 38.43
N SER A 769 40.84 -19.97 39.01
CA SER A 769 40.93 -20.63 40.32
C SER A 769 41.80 -21.88 40.31
N GLY A 770 42.03 -22.47 39.12
CA GLY A 770 43.00 -23.55 38.92
C GLY A 770 44.46 -23.09 39.04
N ASP A 771 44.76 -21.83 38.70
CA ASP A 771 46.13 -21.29 38.64
C ASP A 771 46.44 -20.17 39.66
N SER A 772 45.44 -19.58 40.33
CA SER A 772 45.68 -18.51 41.31
C SER A 772 44.64 -18.39 42.42
N ALA A 773 44.44 -19.47 43.19
CA ALA A 773 43.58 -19.49 44.38
C ALA A 773 44.03 -18.59 45.56
N LEU A 774 44.74 -17.48 45.36
CA LEU A 774 45.33 -16.70 46.46
C LEU A 774 45.33 -15.17 46.35
N LYS A 775 44.67 -14.51 45.38
CA LYS A 775 44.77 -13.03 45.29
C LYS A 775 43.53 -12.14 45.12
N THR A 776 42.32 -12.63 44.88
CA THR A 776 41.18 -11.76 44.54
C THR A 776 39.98 -11.86 45.48
N HIS A 777 40.22 -12.01 46.79
CA HIS A 777 39.17 -11.94 47.83
C HIS A 777 39.05 -10.57 48.53
N GLN A 778 39.62 -9.49 47.97
CA GLN A 778 39.71 -8.19 48.66
C GLN A 778 39.00 -7.00 48.00
N LEU A 779 38.14 -7.17 46.98
CA LEU A 779 37.47 -6.04 46.31
C LEU A 779 35.94 -6.15 46.15
N CYS A 780 35.23 -6.74 47.11
CA CYS A 780 33.77 -6.62 47.20
C CYS A 780 33.32 -6.11 48.58
N PRO A 781 32.81 -4.88 48.71
CA PRO A 781 31.95 -4.49 49.83
C PRO A 781 30.47 -4.74 49.49
N SER A 782 29.87 -5.64 50.27
CA SER A 782 28.47 -5.68 50.75
C SER A 782 27.42 -4.73 50.14
N SER A 783 26.33 -5.32 49.63
CA SER A 783 24.98 -4.74 49.65
C SER A 783 23.97 -5.83 50.03
N SER A 784 23.70 -6.03 51.33
CA SER A 784 22.58 -5.42 52.07
C SER A 784 21.20 -5.76 51.50
N SER A 785 20.55 -6.69 52.18
CA SER A 785 19.10 -6.82 52.26
C SER A 785 18.46 -5.50 52.68
N ALA A 786 17.49 -5.01 51.89
CA ALA A 786 16.61 -3.92 52.27
C ALA A 786 15.19 -4.22 51.78
N SER A 787 14.28 -4.44 52.72
CA SER A 787 12.84 -4.43 52.46
C SER A 787 12.40 -3.02 52.10
N LEU A 788 11.56 -2.87 51.07
CA LEU A 788 10.79 -1.66 50.83
C LEU A 788 9.33 -2.03 50.59
N LYS A 789 8.54 -1.90 51.66
CA LYS A 789 7.09 -1.71 51.60
C LYS A 789 6.82 -0.25 51.21
N GLY A 790 6.00 -0.06 50.19
CA GLY A 790 5.46 1.22 49.74
C GLY A 790 4.74 1.01 48.41
N GLU A 791 3.47 0.61 48.46
CA GLU A 791 2.63 0.39 47.28
C GLU A 791 2.10 1.73 46.74
N ILE A 792 2.47 2.06 45.51
CA ILE A 792 1.62 2.81 44.57
C ILE A 792 1.36 1.85 43.41
N ARG A 793 0.11 1.37 43.30
CA ARG A 793 -0.31 0.42 42.26
C ARG A 793 -0.78 1.19 41.02
N GLY A 794 0.15 1.55 40.14
CA GLY A 794 -0.16 1.94 38.77
C GLY A 794 0.02 0.72 37.86
N ILE A 795 -0.95 0.44 36.98
CA ILE A 795 -0.82 -0.64 35.99
C ILE A 795 -0.42 -0.03 34.65
N GLU A 796 0.78 -0.36 34.20
CA GLU A 796 1.37 0.12 32.94
C GLU A 796 1.53 -1.03 31.93
N ILE A 797 0.86 -0.90 30.78
CA ILE A 797 1.06 -1.73 29.59
C ILE A 797 1.92 -0.95 28.61
N VAL A 798 3.04 -1.53 28.16
CA VAL A 798 3.90 -0.93 27.14
C VAL A 798 3.54 -1.53 25.78
N ILE A 799 3.39 -0.70 24.76
CA ILE A 799 3.10 -1.16 23.40
C ILE A 799 4.33 -0.87 22.54
N TYR A 800 4.84 -1.88 21.84
CA TYR A 800 5.90 -1.72 20.83
C TYR A 800 5.35 -2.03 19.44
N PHE A 801 5.74 -1.18 18.49
CA PHE A 801 5.49 -1.42 17.07
C PHE A 801 6.69 -2.09 16.41
N TYR A 802 6.42 -3.00 15.49
CA TYR A 802 7.41 -3.55 14.58
C TYR A 802 6.79 -3.74 13.21
N PHE A 803 7.62 -3.79 12.17
CA PHE A 803 7.17 -4.10 10.81
C PHE A 803 7.59 -5.52 10.46
N ARG A 804 6.63 -6.44 10.28
CA ARG A 804 6.92 -7.77 9.76
C ARG A 804 6.76 -7.75 8.24
N VAL A 805 7.84 -8.03 7.52
CA VAL A 805 7.76 -8.28 6.08
C VAL A 805 7.21 -9.71 5.89
N PRO A 806 6.13 -9.91 5.12
CA PRO A 806 5.66 -11.26 4.78
C PRO A 806 6.77 -12.01 4.05
N ARG A 807 6.98 -13.28 4.41
CA ARG A 807 7.88 -14.17 3.65
C ARG A 807 7.30 -14.55 2.31
#